data_AF-A0A2N0TPN5-F1
#
_entry.id   AF-A0A2N0TPN5-F1
#
_cell.length_a   1.000
_cell.length_b   1.000
_cell.length_c   1.000
_cell.angle_alpha   90.00
_cell.angle_beta   90.00
_cell.angle_gamma   90.00
#
_symmetry.space_group_name_H-M   'P 1'
#
loop_
_entity.id
_entity.type
_entity.pdbx_description
1 polymer ?
#
loop_
_entity_poly.entity_id
_entity_poly.type
_entity_poly.pdbx_seq_one_letter_code
_entity_poly.pdbx_strand_id
1 'polypeptide(L)'
;MEIFIRRLFLSVLLCVVCFSCSEEEDVPGVTEKATLSFSPILNDLLRNQQNKQESPELPACSDDTPSYVEIILLQGEEEVVGSSETPFAIDLVADENYTEYSPELELEPGTYTLDHFAVYNSDGELIWLAPKGGAIGDLLQNTLPLEINLRSGVKKYVDVTVVCFDDRIVNEYGYLFFDLIPTELFEYCFFANYCNEAGRHYTAAYTVDIWLGTDDSGTPLYTGVENVKSTEDEDPWADPLCFDLPNLQDYEDDEPYLYYEVTLKGWPDVYGEVSEIVIDGTLSRADIQANFDGDDNVEYEHLFFGCGDDGEPLDSDQDGIPDSEDNCPNVPNPDQADENEDGVGDACENGSDDDGDGVPNDIDECPGTDPGVEVDEVGCESIQVPGRDVVVLNDINIFDNDALEDPDNVRFVQNLVNYTTTGVRNSGDVVWIDRGRNARCYSNGECNETGWATTESVMADEGFTVESIFSSVGSLTNIPSDVKIVMLVMPTSQYTVEEINTLKQFAADGGRIIFVGEHDVFYLNIDVENQFLANMGAVLFNSGGAVDCGYNELPPASNRDHPIMAGIEDLTIACASVIEPGEGDFALFYDISNTLVLGGVAKIDTAPISELKQVRRSKFRETKQLPNGSSSTGY
;
A
#
# COMPACT_ATOMS: atom_id res chain seq x y z
N MET A 1 76.27 49.90 23.67
CA MET A 1 74.99 49.31 24.12
C MET A 1 74.03 49.50 22.95
N GLU A 2 74.26 48.81 21.82
CA GLU A 2 73.76 47.45 21.53
C GLU A 2 72.22 47.48 21.50
N ILE A 3 71.53 47.38 20.36
CA ILE A 3 71.47 46.25 19.42
C ILE A 3 70.90 46.68 18.03
N PHE A 4 71.59 46.26 16.95
CA PHE A 4 71.18 45.96 15.55
C PHE A 4 70.08 46.78 14.83
N ILE A 5 70.36 47.64 13.85
CA ILE A 5 70.73 47.43 12.42
C ILE A 5 69.54 47.12 11.46
N ARG A 6 69.27 48.15 10.62
CA ARG A 6 68.86 48.17 9.18
C ARG A 6 67.40 47.92 8.73
N ARG A 7 66.92 48.98 8.03
CA ARG A 7 66.33 49.04 6.66
C ARG A 7 64.98 48.35 6.45
N LEU A 8 63.92 49.11 6.18
CA LEU A 8 63.52 49.72 4.88
C LEU A 8 62.38 48.87 4.31
N PHE A 9 61.17 49.45 4.18
CA PHE A 9 60.29 49.39 3.00
C PHE A 9 58.82 49.72 3.37
N LEU A 10 58.23 50.58 2.52
CA LEU A 10 56.87 50.51 1.96
C LEU A 10 55.65 50.47 2.90
N SER A 11 54.86 51.55 2.87
CA SER A 11 53.38 51.56 3.03
C SER A 11 52.91 53.02 2.99
N VAL A 12 52.27 53.55 1.93
CA VAL A 12 50.89 53.31 1.43
C VAL A 12 49.94 54.43 1.88
N LEU A 13 49.16 54.91 0.90
CA LEU A 13 47.88 55.65 1.00
C LEU A 13 47.90 57.10 1.51
N LEU A 14 47.41 58.05 0.69
CA LEU A 14 45.97 58.36 0.64
C LEU A 14 45.67 59.52 -0.35
N CYS A 15 44.79 59.21 -1.32
CA CYS A 15 43.86 60.01 -2.13
C CYS A 15 43.92 61.55 -2.16
N VAL A 16 43.69 62.13 -3.36
CA VAL A 16 42.56 63.04 -3.72
C VAL A 16 42.79 63.60 -5.14
N VAL A 17 42.05 63.10 -6.15
CA VAL A 17 40.86 63.67 -6.83
C VAL A 17 41.19 64.31 -8.20
N CYS A 18 40.68 63.64 -9.23
CA CYS A 18 39.96 64.11 -10.41
C CYS A 18 40.38 65.43 -11.08
N PHE A 19 40.89 65.32 -12.31
CA PHE A 19 40.39 66.03 -13.49
C PHE A 19 40.96 65.34 -14.73
N SER A 20 40.13 64.61 -15.48
CA SER A 20 40.36 64.42 -16.91
C SER A 20 39.00 64.22 -17.58
N CYS A 21 38.83 64.98 -18.67
CA CYS A 21 37.57 65.31 -19.30
C CYS A 21 36.84 64.12 -19.92
N SER A 22 35.52 64.16 -19.78
CA SER A 22 34.56 63.65 -20.75
C SER A 22 34.75 64.42 -22.08
N GLU A 23 34.98 63.69 -23.17
CA GLU A 23 34.55 64.13 -24.50
C GLU A 23 33.28 63.34 -24.82
N GLU A 24 32.13 63.99 -24.66
CA GLU A 24 30.87 63.64 -25.29
C GLU A 24 30.94 64.14 -26.75
N GLU A 25 31.18 63.23 -27.70
CA GLU A 25 30.62 63.38 -29.04
C GLU A 25 29.29 62.62 -29.08
N ASP A 26 28.20 63.35 -28.84
CA ASP A 26 26.83 62.94 -29.16
C ASP A 26 26.72 62.81 -30.68
N VAL A 27 27.00 61.62 -31.20
CA VAL A 27 26.50 61.18 -32.50
C VAL A 27 25.08 60.67 -32.25
N PRO A 28 24.02 61.37 -32.70
CA PRO A 28 22.66 60.91 -32.49
C PRO A 28 22.44 59.70 -33.40
N GLY A 29 22.30 58.51 -32.80
CA GLY A 29 21.80 57.32 -33.49
C GLY A 29 22.71 56.10 -33.54
N VAL A 30 23.81 56.03 -32.78
CA VAL A 30 24.56 54.78 -32.61
C VAL A 30 24.54 54.42 -31.12
N THR A 31 23.61 53.56 -30.73
CA THR A 31 23.73 52.83 -29.46
C THR A 31 24.94 51.90 -29.57
N GLU A 32 25.94 52.07 -28.70
CA GLU A 32 27.04 51.10 -28.66
C GLU A 32 26.47 49.76 -28.21
N LYS A 33 26.64 48.73 -29.05
CA LYS A 33 26.22 47.37 -28.76
C LYS A 33 26.90 46.85 -27.50
N ALA A 34 26.20 45.98 -26.78
CA ALA A 34 26.73 45.23 -25.65
C ALA A 34 27.25 43.88 -26.15
N THR A 35 28.32 43.36 -25.53
CA THR A 35 28.81 42.00 -25.80
C THR A 35 28.42 41.09 -24.65
N LEU A 36 27.87 39.92 -24.97
CA LEU A 36 27.49 38.90 -24.00
C LEU A 36 28.43 37.69 -24.09
N SER A 37 28.75 37.08 -22.95
CA SER A 37 29.51 35.84 -22.84
C SER A 37 28.95 34.98 -21.70
N PHE A 38 29.03 33.66 -21.85
CA PHE A 38 28.48 32.70 -20.90
C PHE A 38 29.55 31.81 -20.30
N SER A 39 29.31 31.29 -19.11
CA SER A 39 30.21 30.41 -18.36
C SER A 39 29.41 29.28 -17.70
N PRO A 40 29.60 28.00 -18.09
CA PRO A 40 28.93 26.88 -17.43
C PRO A 40 29.51 26.63 -16.04
N ILE A 41 28.64 26.56 -15.03
CA ILE A 41 28.98 26.14 -13.67
C ILE A 41 28.28 24.83 -13.37
N LEU A 42 29.04 23.73 -13.35
CA LEU A 42 28.53 22.42 -12.95
C LEU A 42 28.15 22.44 -11.47
N ASN A 43 26.89 22.13 -11.17
CA ASN A 43 26.42 21.95 -9.80
C ASN A 43 26.27 20.46 -9.46
N ASP A 44 27.08 20.01 -8.50
CA ASP A 44 27.05 18.65 -7.98
C ASP A 44 25.91 18.51 -6.95
N LEU A 45 24.79 17.92 -7.38
CA LEU A 45 23.54 17.76 -6.62
C LEU A 45 23.68 16.90 -5.35
N LEU A 46 24.86 16.32 -5.06
CA LEU A 46 25.13 15.42 -3.92
C LEU A 46 24.94 16.02 -2.51
N ARG A 47 24.64 17.32 -2.35
CA ARG A 47 24.49 17.95 -1.02
C ARG A 47 23.08 18.32 -0.59
N ASN A 48 22.07 18.23 -1.47
CA ASN A 48 20.68 18.52 -1.11
C ASN A 48 19.81 17.27 -1.27
N GLN A 49 19.33 16.76 -0.14
CA GLN A 49 18.57 15.52 -0.01
C GLN A 49 17.15 15.59 -0.59
N GLN A 50 16.61 14.38 -0.81
CA GLN A 50 15.18 14.01 -0.91
C GLN A 50 14.43 14.60 -2.11
N ASN A 51 14.63 14.00 -3.28
CA ASN A 51 13.60 13.68 -4.28
C ASN A 51 14.32 12.96 -5.44
N LYS A 52 13.98 11.70 -5.69
CA LYS A 52 14.59 10.89 -6.75
C LYS A 52 13.53 10.55 -7.79
N GLN A 53 13.62 11.23 -8.91
CA GLN A 53 13.05 10.82 -10.19
C GLN A 53 14.08 11.21 -11.25
N GLU A 54 14.39 10.29 -12.16
CA GLU A 54 15.33 10.50 -13.24
C GLU A 54 14.68 11.35 -14.35
N SER A 55 15.43 12.31 -14.91
CA SER A 55 14.98 13.11 -16.04
C SER A 55 15.76 12.68 -17.29
N PRO A 56 15.11 12.13 -18.33
CA PRO A 56 15.77 11.70 -19.57
C PRO A 56 16.39 12.84 -20.38
N GLU A 57 16.17 14.10 -19.98
CA GLU A 57 16.78 15.27 -20.61
C GLU A 57 18.19 15.59 -20.06
N LEU A 58 18.63 14.96 -18.97
CA LEU A 58 19.94 15.25 -18.38
C LEU A 58 21.04 14.35 -18.96
N PRO A 59 22.15 14.90 -19.48
CA PRO A 59 23.27 14.09 -19.95
C PRO A 59 23.97 13.37 -18.79
N ALA A 60 24.53 12.20 -19.06
CA ALA A 60 25.39 11.50 -18.10
C ALA A 60 26.61 12.35 -17.75
N CYS A 61 27.00 12.36 -16.47
CA CYS A 61 28.17 13.07 -16.00
C CYS A 61 29.42 12.49 -16.63
N SER A 62 29.98 13.23 -17.59
CA SER A 62 31.25 12.94 -18.21
C SER A 62 32.38 13.75 -17.55
N ASP A 63 33.56 13.14 -17.46
CA ASP A 63 34.82 13.82 -17.13
C ASP A 63 35.44 14.50 -18.38
N ASP A 64 34.76 14.45 -19.52
CA ASP A 64 35.22 15.08 -20.76
C ASP A 64 35.32 16.60 -20.64
N THR A 65 36.21 17.17 -21.43
CA THR A 65 36.45 18.62 -21.42
C THR A 65 35.37 19.34 -22.24
N PRO A 66 34.67 20.32 -21.66
CA PRO A 66 33.75 21.19 -22.41
C PRO A 66 34.45 21.86 -23.59
N SER A 67 33.81 21.81 -24.75
CA SER A 67 34.34 22.39 -25.99
C SER A 67 33.52 23.56 -26.50
N TYR A 68 32.18 23.46 -26.49
CA TYR A 68 31.30 24.53 -26.95
C TYR A 68 29.96 24.47 -26.21
N VAL A 69 29.18 25.55 -26.32
CA VAL A 69 27.82 25.63 -25.77
C VAL A 69 26.82 25.94 -26.86
N GLU A 70 25.60 25.42 -26.73
CA GLU A 70 24.47 25.80 -27.56
C GLU A 70 23.50 26.66 -26.77
N ILE A 71 23.01 27.74 -27.38
CA ILE A 71 22.11 28.70 -26.73
C ILE A 71 20.91 29.06 -27.60
N ILE A 72 19.83 29.48 -26.92
CA ILE A 72 18.72 30.24 -27.53
C ILE A 72 18.47 31.47 -26.67
N LEU A 73 18.55 32.65 -27.29
CA LEU A 73 18.21 33.93 -26.67
C LEU A 73 16.95 34.51 -27.28
N LEU A 74 16.04 34.97 -26.43
CA LEU A 74 14.85 35.70 -26.83
C LEU A 74 14.92 37.18 -26.43
N GLN A 75 14.22 38.02 -27.18
CA GLN A 75 13.86 39.37 -26.77
C GLN A 75 12.33 39.48 -26.76
N GLY A 76 11.72 39.46 -25.57
CA GLY A 76 10.27 39.22 -25.47
C GLY A 76 9.96 37.78 -25.83
N GLU A 77 9.17 37.57 -26.89
CA GLU A 77 8.80 36.24 -27.42
C GLU A 77 9.55 35.87 -28.72
N GLU A 78 10.40 36.77 -29.24
CA GLU A 78 11.14 36.57 -30.50
C GLU A 78 12.51 35.93 -30.24
N GLU A 79 12.82 34.82 -30.92
CA GLU A 79 14.14 34.18 -30.93
C GLU A 79 15.13 35.05 -31.74
N VAL A 80 16.12 35.64 -31.05
CA VAL A 80 17.07 36.61 -31.64
C VAL A 80 18.46 36.04 -31.89
N VAL A 81 18.85 34.99 -31.15
CA VAL A 81 20.10 34.24 -31.37
C VAL A 81 19.81 32.77 -31.13
N GLY A 82 20.04 31.93 -32.14
CA GLY A 82 19.58 30.53 -32.13
C GLY A 82 18.07 30.42 -32.32
N SER A 83 17.58 29.20 -32.47
CA SER A 83 16.16 28.88 -32.53
C SER A 83 15.89 27.52 -31.91
N SER A 84 14.64 27.24 -31.57
CA SER A 84 14.20 25.92 -31.09
C SER A 84 14.50 24.76 -32.05
N GLU A 85 14.53 25.01 -33.37
CA GLU A 85 14.92 23.99 -34.36
C GLU A 85 16.43 23.88 -34.54
N THR A 86 17.16 25.00 -34.44
CA THR A 86 18.62 25.05 -34.57
C THR A 86 19.23 26.01 -33.54
N PRO A 87 19.65 25.53 -32.36
CA PRO A 87 20.35 26.33 -31.36
C PRO A 87 21.66 26.92 -31.91
N PHE A 88 22.12 28.04 -31.32
CA PHE A 88 23.35 28.69 -31.74
C PHE A 88 24.55 28.18 -30.94
N ALA A 89 25.50 27.54 -31.63
CA ALA A 89 26.72 27.00 -31.03
C ALA A 89 27.82 28.07 -30.92
N ILE A 90 28.49 28.12 -29.76
CA ILE A 90 29.61 29.03 -29.47
C ILE A 90 30.72 28.24 -28.78
N ASP A 91 31.92 28.29 -29.36
CA ASP A 91 33.09 27.63 -28.77
C ASP A 91 33.43 28.21 -27.40
N LEU A 92 33.93 27.37 -26.49
CA LEU A 92 34.52 27.78 -25.23
C LEU A 92 36.02 28.08 -25.44
N VAL A 93 36.53 29.06 -24.71
CA VAL A 93 37.97 29.35 -24.72
C VAL A 93 38.72 28.13 -24.16
N ALA A 94 39.73 27.65 -24.90
CA ALA A 94 40.51 26.49 -24.45
C ALA A 94 41.07 26.69 -23.02
N ASP A 95 40.86 25.69 -22.17
CA ASP A 95 41.23 25.66 -20.74
C ASP A 95 40.49 26.68 -19.84
N GLU A 96 39.45 27.36 -20.34
CA GLU A 96 38.66 28.34 -19.60
C GLU A 96 37.15 28.07 -19.82
N ASN A 97 36.37 27.98 -18.74
CA ASN A 97 34.92 27.73 -18.84
C ASN A 97 34.12 29.00 -19.21
N TYR A 98 34.46 29.69 -20.29
CA TYR A 98 33.63 30.76 -20.85
C TYR A 98 33.69 30.83 -22.37
N THR A 99 32.64 31.38 -22.98
CA THR A 99 32.49 31.43 -24.44
C THR A 99 33.50 32.35 -25.12
N GLU A 100 33.96 31.95 -26.31
CA GLU A 100 34.68 32.82 -27.22
C GLU A 100 33.82 34.01 -27.67
N TYR A 101 34.49 35.00 -28.27
CA TYR A 101 33.79 36.13 -28.85
C TYR A 101 32.99 35.70 -30.09
N SER A 102 31.69 36.00 -30.09
CA SER A 102 30.78 35.81 -31.22
C SER A 102 30.15 37.15 -31.64
N PRO A 103 30.21 37.54 -32.93
CA PRO A 103 29.50 38.71 -33.45
C PRO A 103 27.98 38.68 -33.25
N GLU A 104 27.38 37.49 -33.21
CA GLU A 104 25.95 37.26 -32.98
C GLU A 104 25.54 37.65 -31.55
N LEU A 105 26.49 37.68 -30.61
CA LEU A 105 26.31 38.17 -29.23
C LEU A 105 26.68 39.65 -29.05
N GLU A 106 26.90 40.39 -30.13
CA GLU A 106 26.91 41.86 -30.11
C GLU A 106 25.49 42.41 -30.28
N LEU A 107 24.80 42.55 -29.15
CA LEU A 107 23.38 42.84 -29.07
C LEU A 107 23.11 44.30 -28.77
N GLU A 108 21.96 44.81 -29.21
CA GLU A 108 21.50 46.13 -28.81
C GLU A 108 21.15 46.15 -27.31
N PRO A 109 21.28 47.30 -26.61
CA PRO A 109 20.88 47.41 -25.21
C PRO A 109 19.41 47.03 -25.03
N GLY A 110 19.12 46.17 -24.05
CA GLY A 110 17.78 45.63 -23.85
C GLY A 110 17.74 44.51 -22.83
N THR A 111 16.55 43.98 -22.60
CA THR A 111 16.32 42.79 -21.76
C THR A 111 16.18 41.59 -22.69
N TYR A 112 16.99 40.57 -22.43
CA TYR A 112 16.99 39.31 -23.16
C TYR A 112 16.70 38.16 -22.20
N THR A 113 16.21 37.05 -22.72
CA THR A 113 15.96 35.84 -21.95
C THR A 113 16.77 34.71 -22.56
N LEU A 114 17.68 34.14 -21.79
CA LEU A 114 18.33 32.88 -22.16
C LEU A 114 17.35 31.75 -21.87
N ASP A 115 16.91 31.07 -22.92
CA ASP A 115 15.90 30.02 -22.81
C ASP A 115 16.47 28.62 -22.97
N HIS A 116 17.59 28.46 -23.68
CA HIS A 116 18.30 27.18 -23.79
C HIS A 116 19.79 27.38 -23.55
N PHE A 117 20.42 26.43 -22.86
CA PHE A 117 21.85 26.41 -22.61
C PHE A 117 22.34 24.97 -22.39
N ALA A 118 23.11 24.45 -23.33
CA ALA A 118 23.64 23.09 -23.34
C ALA A 118 25.16 23.10 -23.60
N VAL A 119 25.89 22.15 -23.03
CA VAL A 119 27.36 22.09 -23.09
C VAL A 119 27.80 20.79 -23.72
N TYR A 120 28.67 20.87 -24.73
CA TYR A 120 29.12 19.74 -25.54
C TYR A 120 30.64 19.56 -25.49
N ASN A 121 31.10 18.32 -25.62
CA ASN A 121 32.51 18.00 -25.82
C ASN A 121 32.93 18.18 -27.30
N SER A 122 34.21 17.97 -27.61
CA SER A 122 34.74 18.15 -28.97
C SER A 122 34.22 17.13 -29.99
N ASP A 123 33.66 16.01 -29.52
CA ASP A 123 33.08 14.96 -30.35
C ASP A 123 31.60 15.23 -30.67
N GLY A 124 31.04 16.32 -30.11
CA GLY A 124 29.65 16.72 -30.29
C GLY A 124 28.68 16.00 -29.36
N GLU A 125 29.18 15.40 -28.28
CA GLU A 125 28.35 14.74 -27.27
C GLU A 125 27.93 15.76 -26.21
N LEU A 126 26.65 15.74 -25.83
CA LEU A 126 26.10 16.57 -24.77
C LEU A 126 26.63 16.07 -23.42
N ILE A 127 27.29 16.94 -22.67
CA ILE A 127 27.90 16.56 -21.38
C ILE A 127 27.23 17.24 -20.18
N TRP A 128 26.75 18.49 -20.31
CA TRP A 128 25.99 19.20 -19.26
C TRP A 128 24.81 19.97 -19.83
N LEU A 129 23.71 20.08 -19.08
CA LEU A 129 22.51 20.81 -19.49
C LEU A 129 22.03 21.77 -18.39
N ALA A 130 21.61 22.98 -18.76
CA ALA A 130 20.94 23.91 -17.85
C ALA A 130 19.43 23.58 -17.77
N PRO A 131 18.87 23.34 -16.57
CA PRO A 131 17.47 22.94 -16.45
C PRO A 131 16.51 24.14 -16.54
N LYS A 132 15.33 23.89 -17.12
CA LYS A 132 14.20 24.82 -17.16
C LYS A 132 13.22 24.53 -16.02
N GLY A 133 13.29 25.27 -14.91
CA GLY A 133 12.36 25.11 -13.78
C GLY A 133 12.13 23.65 -13.29
N GLY A 134 10.96 23.38 -12.71
CA GLY A 134 10.55 22.05 -12.25
C GLY A 134 11.27 21.56 -10.98
N ALA A 135 11.04 20.31 -10.59
CA ALA A 135 11.54 19.74 -9.33
C ALA A 135 13.07 19.80 -9.18
N ILE A 136 13.81 19.72 -10.30
CA ILE A 136 15.28 19.86 -10.32
C ILE A 136 15.67 21.34 -10.31
N GLY A 137 14.97 22.18 -11.06
CA GLY A 137 15.22 23.61 -11.08
C GLY A 137 14.98 24.29 -9.73
N ASP A 138 14.00 23.84 -8.95
CA ASP A 138 13.71 24.34 -7.60
C ASP A 138 14.86 24.11 -6.60
N LEU A 139 15.78 23.19 -6.92
CA LEU A 139 16.96 22.87 -6.12
C LEU A 139 18.20 23.68 -6.53
N LEU A 140 18.13 24.45 -7.62
CA LEU A 140 19.25 25.13 -8.26
C LEU A 140 19.06 26.65 -8.22
N GLN A 141 20.17 27.39 -8.24
CA GLN A 141 20.14 28.84 -8.41
C GLN A 141 20.28 29.19 -9.89
N ASN A 142 19.52 30.19 -10.37
CA ASN A 142 19.62 30.73 -11.73
C ASN A 142 19.30 29.72 -12.85
N THR A 143 18.17 29.03 -12.72
CA THR A 143 17.64 28.14 -13.77
C THR A 143 17.13 28.92 -14.97
N LEU A 144 16.94 28.21 -16.07
CA LEU A 144 16.30 28.77 -17.24
C LEU A 144 14.77 28.86 -17.03
N PRO A 145 14.08 29.82 -17.65
CA PRO A 145 14.64 30.91 -18.46
C PRO A 145 15.32 32.01 -17.62
N LEU A 146 16.50 32.47 -18.06
CA LEU A 146 17.31 33.46 -17.33
C LEU A 146 17.24 34.86 -17.96
N GLU A 147 16.76 35.85 -17.20
CA GLU A 147 16.68 37.24 -17.66
C GLU A 147 18.03 37.97 -17.61
N ILE A 148 18.45 38.52 -18.74
CA ILE A 148 19.72 39.20 -18.95
C ILE A 148 19.47 40.64 -19.42
N ASN A 149 19.67 41.58 -18.50
CA ASN A 149 19.64 43.01 -18.81
C ASN A 149 21.00 43.49 -19.34
N LEU A 150 21.02 44.03 -20.57
CA LEU A 150 22.19 44.62 -21.24
C LEU A 150 22.10 46.13 -21.31
N ARG A 151 23.21 46.81 -21.01
CA ARG A 151 23.36 48.27 -21.12
C ARG A 151 24.37 48.59 -22.22
N SER A 152 24.24 49.76 -22.82
CA SER A 152 25.09 50.20 -23.93
C SER A 152 26.59 50.18 -23.56
N GLY A 153 27.41 49.62 -24.46
CA GLY A 153 28.87 49.51 -24.31
C GLY A 153 29.36 48.54 -23.22
N VAL A 154 28.50 47.70 -22.64
CA VAL A 154 28.88 46.76 -21.57
C VAL A 154 29.29 45.40 -22.14
N LYS A 155 30.37 44.82 -21.59
CA LYS A 155 30.70 43.40 -21.72
C LYS A 155 30.15 42.66 -20.50
N LYS A 156 29.11 41.84 -20.70
CA LYS A 156 28.45 41.11 -19.62
C LYS A 156 28.84 39.64 -19.67
N TYR A 157 29.23 39.11 -18.51
CA TYR A 157 29.48 37.69 -18.30
C TYR A 157 28.32 37.12 -17.49
N VAL A 158 27.81 35.96 -17.91
CA VAL A 158 26.69 35.29 -17.28
C VAL A 158 27.10 33.87 -16.93
N ASP A 159 27.14 33.58 -15.64
CA ASP A 159 27.30 32.23 -15.13
C ASP A 159 25.98 31.49 -15.25
N VAL A 160 26.01 30.31 -15.88
CA VAL A 160 24.84 29.46 -16.10
C VAL A 160 25.05 28.15 -15.37
N THR A 161 24.15 27.84 -14.43
CA THR A 161 24.22 26.59 -13.69
C THR A 161 23.76 25.43 -14.57
N VAL A 162 24.63 24.43 -14.70
CA VAL A 162 24.38 23.21 -15.49
C VAL A 162 24.48 21.98 -14.58
N VAL A 163 23.80 20.91 -14.98
CA VAL A 163 23.77 19.63 -14.27
C VAL A 163 24.02 18.47 -15.24
N CYS A 164 24.39 17.33 -14.66
CA CYS A 164 24.49 16.04 -15.32
C CYS A 164 24.05 14.93 -14.35
N PHE A 165 23.82 13.75 -14.87
CA PHE A 165 23.37 12.58 -14.11
C PHE A 165 24.53 11.62 -13.78
N ASP A 166 24.65 11.18 -12.52
CA ASP A 166 25.75 10.30 -12.07
C ASP A 166 25.26 8.87 -11.74
N ASP A 167 25.66 7.92 -12.59
CA ASP A 167 25.39 6.48 -12.48
C ASP A 167 25.84 5.86 -11.13
N ARG A 168 26.74 6.49 -10.38
CA ARG A 168 27.14 6.01 -9.06
C ARG A 168 25.97 6.00 -8.06
N ILE A 169 24.96 6.85 -8.28
CA ILE A 169 23.77 6.99 -7.41
C ILE A 169 22.79 5.82 -7.61
N VAL A 170 22.69 5.34 -8.84
CA VAL A 170 21.89 4.17 -9.22
C VAL A 170 22.42 2.92 -8.53
N ASN A 171 23.74 2.74 -8.58
CA ASN A 171 24.42 1.59 -7.99
C ASN A 171 24.28 1.53 -6.47
N GLU A 172 24.11 2.68 -5.80
CA GLU A 172 24.00 2.75 -4.34
C GLU A 172 22.54 2.77 -3.84
N TYR A 173 21.55 3.12 -4.68
CA TYR A 173 20.19 3.40 -4.20
C TYR A 173 19.02 2.95 -5.11
N GLY A 174 19.26 2.37 -6.29
CA GLY A 174 18.22 1.86 -7.19
C GLY A 174 17.49 2.93 -8.02
N TYR A 175 16.85 2.49 -9.11
CA TYR A 175 16.09 3.31 -10.07
C TYR A 175 14.58 3.33 -9.77
N LEU A 176 13.92 4.45 -10.09
CA LEU A 176 12.46 4.58 -10.25
C LEU A 176 12.22 5.39 -11.55
N PHE A 177 11.67 4.75 -12.60
CA PHE A 177 11.59 5.25 -13.98
C PHE A 177 10.15 5.49 -14.46
N PHE A 178 9.98 6.37 -15.46
CA PHE A 178 9.10 6.10 -16.62
C PHE A 178 9.57 6.88 -17.87
N ASP A 179 9.54 6.19 -19.02
CA ASP A 179 9.81 6.69 -20.38
C ASP A 179 8.51 7.20 -21.04
N LEU A 180 8.56 8.26 -21.86
CA LEU A 180 7.43 8.67 -22.71
C LEU A 180 7.61 8.10 -24.13
N ILE A 181 6.92 6.99 -24.38
CA ILE A 181 6.77 6.39 -25.71
C ILE A 181 5.49 6.97 -26.34
N PRO A 182 5.52 7.59 -27.53
CA PRO A 182 4.32 8.03 -28.20
C PRO A 182 3.51 6.81 -28.67
N THR A 183 2.38 6.57 -28.02
CA THR A 183 1.43 5.48 -28.33
C THR A 183 0.27 6.03 -29.15
N GLU A 184 -0.09 5.34 -30.24
CA GLU A 184 -1.30 5.61 -31.01
C GLU A 184 -2.55 5.32 -30.14
N LEU A 185 -3.64 6.07 -30.29
CA LEU A 185 -4.86 5.86 -29.50
C LEU A 185 -6.01 5.37 -30.40
N PHE A 186 -6.86 4.48 -29.89
CA PHE A 186 -8.12 4.05 -30.47
C PHE A 186 -9.29 4.72 -29.76
N GLU A 187 -10.29 5.20 -30.51
CA GLU A 187 -11.55 5.64 -29.91
C GLU A 187 -12.46 4.42 -29.68
N TYR A 188 -13.02 4.28 -28.47
CA TYR A 188 -13.95 3.20 -28.12
C TYR A 188 -15.09 3.74 -27.26
N CYS A 189 -16.33 3.38 -27.59
CA CYS A 189 -17.53 3.94 -26.98
C CYS A 189 -18.37 2.87 -26.27
N PHE A 190 -18.94 3.23 -25.12
CA PHE A 190 -19.94 2.43 -24.41
C PHE A 190 -21.31 3.09 -24.51
N PHE A 191 -22.35 2.28 -24.56
CA PHE A 191 -23.73 2.72 -24.37
C PHE A 191 -24.47 1.70 -23.52
N ALA A 192 -25.23 2.16 -22.52
CA ALA A 192 -25.86 1.25 -21.58
C ALA A 192 -27.36 1.49 -21.43
N ASN A 193 -28.08 0.40 -21.21
CA ASN A 193 -29.46 0.36 -20.78
C ASN A 193 -29.61 -0.30 -19.42
N TYR A 194 -30.73 -0.05 -18.75
CA TYR A 194 -31.08 -0.66 -17.46
C TYR A 194 -32.49 -1.24 -17.51
N CYS A 195 -32.64 -2.49 -17.05
CA CYS A 195 -33.92 -3.14 -16.78
C CYS A 195 -34.15 -3.15 -15.28
N ASN A 196 -35.26 -2.54 -14.84
CA ASN A 196 -35.63 -2.62 -13.42
C ASN A 196 -36.28 -3.97 -13.08
N GLU A 197 -36.41 -4.25 -11.78
CA GLU A 197 -37.06 -5.48 -11.27
C GLU A 197 -38.51 -5.65 -11.79
N ALA A 198 -39.17 -4.60 -12.26
CA ALA A 198 -40.50 -4.72 -12.88
C ALA A 198 -40.43 -5.06 -14.39
N GLY A 199 -39.26 -5.45 -14.90
CA GLY A 199 -39.02 -5.79 -16.31
C GLY A 199 -39.07 -4.60 -17.27
N ARG A 200 -38.91 -3.37 -16.77
CA ARG A 200 -39.03 -2.15 -17.58
C ARG A 200 -37.66 -1.63 -18.00
N HIS A 201 -37.53 -1.39 -19.30
CA HIS A 201 -36.29 -0.97 -19.96
C HIS A 201 -36.13 0.55 -20.03
N TYR A 202 -34.94 1.05 -19.70
CA TYR A 202 -34.57 2.46 -19.68
C TYR A 202 -33.18 2.68 -20.27
N THR A 203 -32.90 3.86 -20.83
CA THR A 203 -31.52 4.30 -21.07
C THR A 203 -30.84 4.55 -19.72
N ALA A 204 -29.57 4.16 -19.58
CA ALA A 204 -28.89 4.20 -18.29
C ALA A 204 -28.07 5.48 -18.10
N ALA A 205 -28.02 5.91 -16.84
CA ALA A 205 -26.94 6.73 -16.31
C ALA A 205 -25.84 5.82 -15.79
N TYR A 206 -24.59 6.04 -16.15
CA TYR A 206 -23.49 5.18 -15.75
C TYR A 206 -22.16 5.93 -15.68
N THR A 207 -21.22 5.40 -14.93
CA THR A 207 -19.80 5.80 -14.95
C THR A 207 -18.95 4.70 -15.56
N VAL A 208 -17.81 5.05 -16.15
CA VAL A 208 -16.83 4.09 -16.66
C VAL A 208 -15.47 4.36 -16.04
N ASP A 209 -14.82 3.28 -15.61
CA ASP A 209 -13.45 3.21 -15.15
C ASP A 209 -12.67 2.25 -16.06
N ILE A 210 -11.42 2.57 -16.41
CA ILE A 210 -10.59 1.79 -17.32
C ILE A 210 -9.16 1.72 -16.80
N TRP A 211 -8.57 0.53 -16.80
CA TRP A 211 -7.20 0.25 -16.36
C TRP A 211 -6.38 -0.47 -17.44
N LEU A 212 -5.07 -0.23 -17.44
CA LEU A 212 -4.09 -1.06 -18.15
C LEU A 212 -3.84 -2.34 -17.36
N GLY A 213 -4.22 -3.48 -17.94
CA GLY A 213 -4.15 -4.79 -17.30
C GLY A 213 -5.37 -5.63 -17.66
N THR A 214 -5.55 -6.73 -16.93
CA THR A 214 -6.73 -7.61 -17.07
C THR A 214 -7.66 -7.53 -15.85
N ASP A 215 -7.38 -6.60 -14.92
CA ASP A 215 -8.13 -6.35 -13.69
C ASP A 215 -7.91 -4.89 -13.22
N ASP A 216 -8.56 -4.51 -12.12
CA ASP A 216 -8.53 -3.18 -11.48
C ASP A 216 -7.23 -2.86 -10.73
N SER A 217 -6.32 -3.84 -10.59
CA SER A 217 -5.00 -3.66 -9.98
C SER A 217 -3.99 -2.98 -10.91
N GLY A 218 -4.38 -2.85 -12.19
CA GLY A 218 -3.65 -2.20 -13.26
C GLY A 218 -3.42 -0.69 -13.11
N THR A 219 -2.81 -0.08 -14.12
CA THR A 219 -2.64 1.40 -14.12
C THR A 219 -3.94 2.07 -14.58
N PRO A 220 -4.61 2.90 -13.76
CA PRO A 220 -5.86 3.55 -14.15
C PRO A 220 -5.63 4.56 -15.28
N LEU A 221 -6.40 4.44 -16.35
CA LEU A 221 -6.43 5.35 -17.50
C LEU A 221 -7.55 6.38 -17.36
N TYR A 222 -8.74 5.93 -16.99
CA TYR A 222 -9.93 6.76 -16.77
C TYR A 222 -10.62 6.29 -15.50
N THR A 223 -11.11 7.22 -14.68
CA THR A 223 -11.82 6.87 -13.46
C THR A 223 -13.08 7.71 -13.26
N GLY A 224 -14.19 7.03 -12.95
CA GLY A 224 -15.49 7.63 -12.62
C GLY A 224 -16.03 8.57 -13.69
N VAL A 225 -15.76 8.32 -14.98
CA VAL A 225 -16.21 9.20 -16.07
C VAL A 225 -17.69 8.94 -16.33
N GLU A 226 -18.54 9.93 -16.12
CA GLU A 226 -19.99 9.80 -16.21
C GLU A 226 -20.52 10.20 -17.60
N ASN A 227 -21.51 9.46 -18.10
CA ASN A 227 -22.17 9.78 -19.35
C ASN A 227 -23.11 11.00 -19.25
N VAL A 228 -23.30 11.69 -20.39
CA VAL A 228 -24.26 12.80 -20.47
C VAL A 228 -25.67 12.24 -20.60
N LYS A 229 -26.60 12.79 -19.82
CA LYS A 229 -28.00 12.37 -19.76
C LYS A 229 -28.94 13.57 -19.60
N SER A 230 -30.17 13.46 -20.10
CA SER A 230 -31.17 14.52 -20.01
C SER A 230 -32.59 13.98 -19.83
N THR A 231 -33.37 14.73 -19.06
CA THR A 231 -34.83 14.57 -18.88
C THR A 231 -35.60 15.79 -19.36
N GLU A 232 -34.94 16.72 -20.07
CA GLU A 232 -35.58 17.97 -20.52
C GLU A 232 -36.56 17.78 -21.69
N ASP A 233 -36.41 16.68 -22.46
CA ASP A 233 -37.29 16.30 -23.56
C ASP A 233 -38.45 15.40 -23.09
N GLU A 234 -39.49 15.19 -23.92
CA GLU A 234 -40.66 14.36 -23.56
C GLU A 234 -40.28 12.91 -23.18
N ASP A 235 -39.11 12.43 -23.66
CA ASP A 235 -38.55 11.11 -23.37
C ASP A 235 -37.10 11.26 -22.85
N PRO A 236 -36.72 10.59 -21.74
CA PRO A 236 -35.35 10.58 -21.25
C PRO A 236 -34.38 9.97 -22.25
N TRP A 237 -33.18 10.56 -22.37
CA TRP A 237 -32.12 10.08 -23.27
C TRP A 237 -30.74 10.20 -22.63
N ALA A 238 -29.81 9.37 -23.08
CA ALA A 238 -28.41 9.44 -22.68
C ALA A 238 -27.49 9.30 -23.91
N ASP A 239 -26.32 9.93 -23.86
CA ASP A 239 -25.29 9.81 -24.90
C ASP A 239 -24.39 8.59 -24.63
N PRO A 240 -23.84 7.96 -25.70
CA PRO A 240 -22.69 7.06 -25.57
C PRO A 240 -21.48 7.79 -24.98
N LEU A 241 -20.66 7.06 -24.22
CA LEU A 241 -19.45 7.58 -23.60
C LEU A 241 -18.20 6.98 -24.26
N CYS A 242 -17.38 7.83 -24.88
CA CYS A 242 -16.24 7.43 -25.69
C CYS A 242 -14.89 7.79 -25.04
N PHE A 243 -13.89 6.94 -25.27
CA PHE A 243 -12.55 7.03 -24.67
C PHE A 243 -11.45 6.88 -25.72
N ASP A 244 -10.36 7.62 -25.54
CA ASP A 244 -9.11 7.43 -26.29
C ASP A 244 -8.24 6.39 -25.56
N LEU A 245 -8.16 5.16 -26.08
CA LEU A 245 -7.49 4.00 -25.47
C LEU A 245 -6.13 3.72 -26.13
N PRO A 246 -5.08 3.34 -25.38
CA PRO A 246 -3.73 3.17 -25.93
C PRO A 246 -3.57 1.92 -26.81
N ASN A 247 -3.15 2.07 -28.06
CA ASN A 247 -2.74 0.98 -28.95
C ASN A 247 -1.32 0.49 -28.61
N LEU A 248 -1.20 -0.35 -27.58
CA LEU A 248 0.08 -0.90 -27.12
C LEU A 248 0.53 -2.06 -28.02
N GLN A 249 1.54 -1.82 -28.87
CA GLN A 249 2.07 -2.81 -29.82
C GLN A 249 2.82 -3.98 -29.16
N ASP A 250 3.09 -3.90 -27.86
CA ASP A 250 3.76 -4.97 -27.11
C ASP A 250 2.82 -6.17 -26.82
N TYR A 251 1.51 -6.00 -27.00
CA TYR A 251 0.50 -7.06 -26.86
C TYR A 251 0.07 -7.60 -28.23
N GLU A 252 -0.13 -8.92 -28.29
CA GLU A 252 -0.67 -9.57 -29.49
C GLU A 252 -2.12 -9.12 -29.76
N ASP A 253 -2.59 -9.21 -31.02
CA ASP A 253 -3.88 -8.60 -31.41
C ASP A 253 -5.08 -9.13 -30.58
N ASP A 254 -5.11 -10.43 -30.30
CA ASP A 254 -6.18 -11.10 -29.51
C ASP A 254 -5.87 -11.18 -28.00
N GLU A 255 -4.78 -10.55 -27.53
CA GLU A 255 -4.39 -10.56 -26.12
C GLU A 255 -5.05 -9.39 -25.37
N PRO A 256 -5.83 -9.65 -24.29
CA PRO A 256 -6.45 -8.59 -23.51
C PRO A 256 -5.39 -7.82 -22.70
N TYR A 257 -5.46 -6.50 -22.74
CA TYR A 257 -4.50 -5.61 -22.05
C TYR A 257 -5.16 -4.38 -21.40
N LEU A 258 -6.48 -4.27 -21.55
CA LEU A 258 -7.31 -3.26 -20.90
C LEU A 258 -8.43 -3.96 -20.15
N TYR A 259 -8.72 -3.46 -18.95
CA TYR A 259 -9.86 -3.86 -18.13
C TYR A 259 -10.75 -2.64 -17.94
N TYR A 260 -12.07 -2.82 -18.02
CA TYR A 260 -13.03 -1.74 -17.81
C TYR A 260 -14.09 -2.17 -16.79
N GLU A 261 -14.64 -1.19 -16.09
CA GLU A 261 -15.83 -1.33 -15.25
C GLU A 261 -16.82 -0.24 -15.65
N VAL A 262 -18.07 -0.64 -15.89
CA VAL A 262 -19.18 0.27 -16.13
C VAL A 262 -20.15 0.15 -14.97
N THR A 263 -20.32 1.23 -14.21
CA THR A 263 -21.14 1.24 -13.00
C THR A 263 -22.43 2.00 -13.22
N LEU A 264 -23.57 1.35 -12.98
CA LEU A 264 -24.89 1.98 -13.05
C LEU A 264 -25.02 3.08 -11.98
N LYS A 265 -25.56 4.24 -12.38
CA LYS A 265 -25.89 5.34 -11.47
C LYS A 265 -27.41 5.47 -11.34
N GLY A 266 -27.83 5.87 -10.14
CA GLY A 266 -29.21 6.30 -9.90
C GLY A 266 -29.62 7.43 -10.82
N TRP A 267 -30.85 7.36 -11.32
CA TRP A 267 -31.47 8.44 -12.09
C TRP A 267 -32.87 8.70 -11.55
N PRO A 268 -32.99 9.57 -10.52
CA PRO A 268 -34.21 9.74 -9.73
C PRO A 268 -35.47 10.04 -10.55
N ASP A 269 -35.33 10.79 -11.65
CA ASP A 269 -36.43 11.20 -12.50
C ASP A 269 -36.88 10.13 -13.52
N VAL A 270 -36.10 9.04 -13.69
CA VAL A 270 -36.34 8.01 -14.71
C VAL A 270 -36.66 6.65 -14.08
N TYR A 271 -35.74 6.15 -13.25
CA TYR A 271 -35.87 4.84 -12.60
C TYR A 271 -35.54 4.86 -11.10
N GLY A 272 -35.26 6.02 -10.51
CA GLY A 272 -35.05 6.16 -9.07
C GLY A 272 -33.60 5.93 -8.64
N GLU A 273 -33.43 5.65 -7.35
CA GLU A 273 -32.18 5.12 -6.80
C GLU A 273 -32.07 3.64 -7.15
N VAL A 274 -30.87 3.18 -7.47
CA VAL A 274 -30.57 1.80 -7.86
C VAL A 274 -29.46 1.26 -6.96
N SER A 275 -29.46 -0.06 -6.74
CA SER A 275 -28.27 -0.74 -6.23
C SER A 275 -27.11 -0.54 -7.20
N GLU A 276 -25.89 -0.54 -6.66
CA GLU A 276 -24.69 -0.47 -7.48
C GLU A 276 -24.58 -1.77 -8.28
N ILE A 277 -24.69 -1.66 -9.61
CA ILE A 277 -24.48 -2.78 -10.53
C ILE A 277 -23.28 -2.40 -11.38
N VAL A 278 -22.30 -3.29 -11.44
CA VAL A 278 -21.07 -3.12 -12.23
C VAL A 278 -21.06 -4.19 -13.32
N ILE A 279 -20.77 -3.77 -14.55
CA ILE A 279 -20.44 -4.67 -15.66
C ILE A 279 -18.98 -4.44 -15.97
N ASP A 280 -18.17 -5.49 -15.84
CA ASP A 280 -16.75 -5.46 -16.16
C ASP A 280 -16.42 -6.31 -17.38
N GLY A 281 -15.22 -6.10 -17.91
CA GLY A 281 -14.72 -6.89 -19.02
C GLY A 281 -13.29 -6.54 -19.38
N THR A 282 -12.74 -7.30 -20.32
CA THR A 282 -11.40 -7.05 -20.86
C THR A 282 -11.48 -6.75 -22.35
N LEU A 283 -10.56 -5.92 -22.83
CA LEU A 283 -10.45 -5.55 -24.25
C LEU A 283 -9.06 -5.90 -24.77
N SER A 284 -9.04 -6.66 -25.87
CA SER A 284 -7.87 -6.82 -26.73
C SER A 284 -7.85 -5.79 -27.85
N ARG A 285 -6.75 -5.74 -28.62
CA ARG A 285 -6.66 -4.85 -29.79
C ARG A 285 -7.65 -5.26 -30.87
N ALA A 286 -7.90 -6.56 -31.03
CA ALA A 286 -8.88 -7.11 -31.96
C ALA A 286 -10.31 -6.74 -31.56
N ASP A 287 -10.65 -6.76 -30.27
CA ASP A 287 -11.99 -6.38 -29.78
C ASP A 287 -12.29 -4.90 -30.06
N ILE A 288 -11.33 -4.02 -29.76
CA ILE A 288 -11.45 -2.59 -30.05
C ILE A 288 -11.61 -2.35 -31.56
N GLN A 289 -10.80 -3.03 -32.38
CA GLN A 289 -10.85 -2.90 -33.83
C GLN A 289 -12.12 -3.49 -34.46
N ALA A 290 -12.74 -4.50 -33.84
CA ALA A 290 -13.99 -5.07 -34.30
C ALA A 290 -15.16 -4.07 -34.21
N ASN A 291 -15.03 -3.05 -33.36
CA ASN A 291 -16.03 -2.01 -33.16
C ASN A 291 -16.00 -0.90 -34.25
N PHE A 292 -15.16 -1.06 -35.29
CA PHE A 292 -15.07 -0.14 -36.41
C PHE A 292 -15.75 -0.74 -37.66
N ASP A 293 -16.76 -0.06 -38.20
CA ASP A 293 -17.60 -0.58 -39.30
C ASP A 293 -17.10 -0.26 -40.73
N GLY A 294 -15.84 0.16 -40.87
CA GLY A 294 -15.13 0.24 -42.16
C GLY A 294 -15.19 1.56 -42.93
N ASP A 295 -15.52 2.69 -42.29
CA ASP A 295 -15.40 4.05 -42.83
C ASP A 295 -15.13 5.10 -41.71
N ASP A 296 -14.17 4.83 -40.81
CA ASP A 296 -13.86 5.66 -39.62
C ASP A 296 -15.03 5.86 -38.62
N ASN A 297 -16.12 5.09 -38.70
CA ASN A 297 -17.15 5.12 -37.67
C ASN A 297 -16.83 4.13 -36.55
N VAL A 298 -17.01 4.59 -35.32
CA VAL A 298 -16.94 3.81 -34.09
C VAL A 298 -18.38 3.44 -33.70
N GLU A 299 -18.68 2.15 -33.68
CA GLU A 299 -19.89 1.63 -33.04
C GLU A 299 -19.69 1.65 -31.51
N TYR A 300 -20.77 1.51 -30.75
CA TYR A 300 -20.67 1.42 -29.29
C TYR A 300 -20.86 -0.02 -28.81
N GLU A 301 -20.15 -0.36 -27.75
CA GLU A 301 -20.43 -1.57 -26.98
C GLU A 301 -21.73 -1.35 -26.21
N HIS A 302 -22.74 -2.15 -26.52
CA HIS A 302 -24.07 -2.02 -25.94
C HIS A 302 -24.21 -2.91 -24.71
N LEU A 303 -24.19 -2.30 -23.54
CA LEU A 303 -24.30 -2.98 -22.25
C LEU A 303 -25.72 -2.92 -21.69
N PHE A 304 -26.11 -3.95 -20.95
CA PHE A 304 -27.43 -4.05 -20.34
C PHE A 304 -27.31 -4.39 -18.85
N PHE A 305 -27.70 -3.44 -17.99
CA PHE A 305 -27.76 -3.65 -16.55
C PHE A 305 -29.07 -4.33 -16.16
N GLY A 306 -28.98 -5.51 -15.54
CA GLY A 306 -30.14 -6.23 -15.01
C GLY A 306 -31.10 -6.75 -16.08
N CYS A 307 -30.66 -6.87 -17.34
CA CYS A 307 -31.42 -7.50 -18.43
C CYS A 307 -30.79 -8.86 -18.78
N GLY A 308 -31.58 -9.80 -19.32
CA GLY A 308 -31.10 -11.03 -19.93
C GLY A 308 -30.37 -10.82 -21.24
N ASP A 309 -29.78 -11.89 -21.78
CA ASP A 309 -28.88 -11.92 -22.96
C ASP A 309 -29.44 -11.26 -24.24
N ASP A 310 -30.74 -11.01 -24.32
CA ASP A 310 -31.45 -10.39 -25.45
C ASP A 310 -32.17 -9.07 -25.12
N GLY A 311 -31.94 -8.51 -23.92
CA GLY A 311 -32.57 -7.26 -23.46
C GLY A 311 -33.98 -7.44 -22.89
N GLU A 312 -34.45 -8.67 -22.70
CA GLU A 312 -35.65 -9.00 -21.90
C GLU A 312 -35.31 -9.04 -20.40
N PRO A 313 -36.29 -9.03 -19.48
CA PRO A 313 -36.05 -9.26 -18.05
C PRO A 313 -35.34 -10.61 -17.82
N LEU A 314 -34.40 -10.66 -16.87
CA LEU A 314 -33.68 -11.89 -16.55
C LEU A 314 -34.65 -13.02 -16.15
N ASP A 315 -34.46 -14.20 -16.73
CA ASP A 315 -35.14 -15.47 -16.45
C ASP A 315 -34.03 -16.54 -16.46
N SER A 316 -33.37 -16.67 -15.31
CA SER A 316 -32.10 -17.37 -15.12
C SER A 316 -32.25 -18.89 -15.27
N ASP A 317 -33.45 -19.42 -15.02
CA ASP A 317 -33.73 -20.85 -15.11
C ASP A 317 -34.58 -21.25 -16.33
N GLN A 318 -35.03 -20.27 -17.10
CA GLN A 318 -35.76 -20.39 -18.37
C GLN A 318 -37.11 -21.10 -18.22
N ASP A 319 -37.77 -20.91 -17.08
CA ASP A 319 -39.06 -21.51 -16.80
C ASP A 319 -40.24 -20.66 -17.31
N GLY A 320 -39.96 -19.41 -17.71
CA GLY A 320 -40.89 -18.45 -18.29
C GLY A 320 -41.42 -17.41 -17.30
N ILE A 321 -40.93 -17.38 -16.06
CA ILE A 321 -41.14 -16.34 -15.07
C ILE A 321 -39.85 -15.53 -14.92
N PRO A 322 -39.88 -14.19 -15.02
CA PRO A 322 -38.70 -13.38 -14.75
C PRO A 322 -38.20 -13.57 -13.31
N ASP A 323 -36.89 -13.54 -13.08
CA ASP A 323 -36.21 -13.70 -11.79
C ASP A 323 -36.80 -12.80 -10.69
N SER A 324 -37.33 -11.64 -11.05
CA SER A 324 -37.94 -10.68 -10.13
C SER A 324 -39.37 -11.03 -9.70
N GLU A 325 -40.03 -11.90 -10.45
CA GLU A 325 -41.35 -12.46 -10.16
C GLU A 325 -41.28 -13.96 -9.79
N ASP A 326 -40.06 -14.52 -9.75
CA ASP A 326 -39.78 -15.93 -9.52
C ASP A 326 -39.40 -16.19 -8.05
N ASN A 327 -40.14 -17.08 -7.39
CA ASN A 327 -39.83 -17.53 -6.03
C ASN A 327 -38.70 -18.58 -5.98
N CYS A 328 -38.21 -19.06 -7.14
CA CYS A 328 -37.00 -19.85 -7.30
C CYS A 328 -36.19 -19.46 -8.55
N PRO A 329 -35.56 -18.27 -8.59
CA PRO A 329 -34.92 -17.71 -9.80
C PRO A 329 -33.90 -18.60 -10.52
N ASN A 330 -33.39 -19.63 -9.85
CA ASN A 330 -32.36 -20.53 -10.39
C ASN A 330 -32.83 -21.99 -10.55
N VAL A 331 -34.09 -22.30 -10.23
CA VAL A 331 -34.62 -23.68 -10.21
C VAL A 331 -36.00 -23.74 -10.84
N PRO A 332 -36.14 -24.30 -12.07
CA PRO A 332 -37.36 -24.18 -12.86
C PRO A 332 -38.60 -24.64 -12.12
N ASN A 333 -39.50 -23.71 -11.81
CA ASN A 333 -40.77 -23.95 -11.16
C ASN A 333 -41.90 -23.04 -11.71
N PRO A 334 -42.39 -23.29 -12.96
CA PRO A 334 -43.37 -22.42 -13.60
C PRO A 334 -44.72 -22.30 -12.86
N ASP A 335 -44.94 -23.12 -11.83
CA ASP A 335 -46.11 -23.11 -10.98
C ASP A 335 -45.96 -22.28 -9.69
N GLN A 336 -44.75 -21.80 -9.39
CA GLN A 336 -44.44 -20.86 -8.30
C GLN A 336 -45.00 -21.36 -6.96
N ALA A 337 -44.86 -22.65 -6.69
CA ALA A 337 -45.35 -23.28 -5.46
C ALA A 337 -44.52 -22.82 -4.24
N ASP A 338 -45.20 -22.38 -3.20
CA ASP A 338 -44.66 -21.95 -1.91
C ASP A 338 -45.69 -22.37 -0.83
N GLU A 339 -45.49 -23.54 -0.21
CA GLU A 339 -46.44 -24.13 0.74
C GLU A 339 -46.44 -23.40 2.10
N ASN A 340 -45.31 -22.78 2.47
CA ASN A 340 -45.12 -22.15 3.77
C ASN A 340 -45.35 -20.61 3.76
N GLU A 341 -45.55 -20.01 2.57
CA GLU A 341 -45.81 -18.60 2.27
C GLU A 341 -44.68 -17.65 2.74
N ASP A 342 -43.42 -18.10 2.67
CA ASP A 342 -42.27 -17.29 3.07
C ASP A 342 -41.59 -16.53 1.92
N GLY A 343 -42.01 -16.77 0.67
CA GLY A 343 -41.49 -16.12 -0.53
C GLY A 343 -40.34 -16.88 -1.21
N VAL A 344 -39.92 -18.03 -0.67
CA VAL A 344 -39.00 -18.98 -1.31
C VAL A 344 -39.82 -20.17 -1.82
N GLY A 345 -39.63 -20.55 -3.08
CA GLY A 345 -40.40 -21.65 -3.65
C GLY A 345 -39.93 -23.01 -3.13
N ASP A 346 -40.87 -23.95 -3.03
CA ASP A 346 -40.63 -25.32 -2.58
C ASP A 346 -39.50 -26.03 -3.38
N ALA A 347 -39.23 -25.55 -4.61
CA ALA A 347 -38.25 -26.11 -5.53
C ALA A 347 -36.79 -25.73 -5.17
N CYS A 348 -36.56 -24.55 -4.61
CA CYS A 348 -35.24 -23.99 -4.31
C CYS A 348 -34.91 -23.97 -2.81
N GLU A 349 -35.87 -24.30 -1.95
CA GLU A 349 -35.71 -24.45 -0.50
C GLU A 349 -34.68 -25.56 -0.09
N ASN A 350 -33.98 -26.21 -1.03
CA ASN A 350 -33.03 -27.31 -0.75
C ASN A 350 -31.78 -27.38 -1.69
N GLY A 351 -31.24 -26.25 -2.17
CA GLY A 351 -30.44 -26.19 -3.41
C GLY A 351 -28.91 -26.38 -3.42
N SER A 352 -28.14 -25.33 -3.14
CA SER A 352 -26.72 -25.24 -3.54
C SER A 352 -25.83 -24.70 -2.42
N ASP A 353 -24.67 -25.35 -2.28
CA ASP A 353 -23.56 -25.07 -1.37
C ASP A 353 -22.30 -25.25 -2.25
N ASP A 354 -21.83 -24.13 -2.81
CA ASP A 354 -20.83 -24.07 -3.89
C ASP A 354 -19.41 -24.35 -3.37
N ASP A 355 -19.13 -24.00 -2.12
CA ASP A 355 -17.83 -24.23 -1.49
C ASP A 355 -17.79 -25.50 -0.61
N GLY A 356 -18.94 -26.10 -0.31
CA GLY A 356 -19.07 -27.38 0.34
C GLY A 356 -18.84 -27.32 1.86
N ASP A 357 -19.00 -26.15 2.47
CA ASP A 357 -18.81 -25.93 3.91
C ASP A 357 -20.01 -26.40 4.76
N GLY A 358 -21.14 -26.72 4.12
CA GLY A 358 -22.38 -27.19 4.74
C GLY A 358 -23.43 -26.10 4.97
N VAL A 359 -23.19 -24.87 4.52
CA VAL A 359 -24.10 -23.72 4.56
C VAL A 359 -24.53 -23.39 3.13
N PRO A 360 -25.84 -23.34 2.84
CA PRO A 360 -26.34 -22.97 1.51
C PRO A 360 -25.92 -21.55 1.08
N ASN A 361 -25.61 -21.37 -0.20
CA ASN A 361 -25.10 -20.12 -0.79
C ASN A 361 -25.97 -18.88 -0.49
N ASP A 362 -27.28 -19.06 -0.30
CA ASP A 362 -28.24 -18.00 -0.03
C ASP A 362 -28.19 -17.47 1.41
N ILE A 363 -27.52 -18.18 2.31
CA ILE A 363 -27.24 -17.76 3.69
C ILE A 363 -25.74 -17.73 4.01
N ASP A 364 -24.88 -18.05 3.05
CA ASP A 364 -23.42 -18.01 3.17
C ASP A 364 -22.89 -16.58 2.90
N GLU A 365 -22.36 -15.95 3.95
CA GLU A 365 -21.71 -14.64 3.92
C GLU A 365 -20.20 -14.73 3.59
N CYS A 366 -19.64 -15.94 3.51
CA CYS A 366 -18.22 -16.22 3.30
C CYS A 366 -17.97 -17.22 2.16
N PRO A 367 -18.33 -16.85 0.92
CA PRO A 367 -18.18 -17.71 -0.24
C PRO A 367 -16.72 -18.11 -0.47
N GLY A 368 -16.44 -19.41 -0.39
CA GLY A 368 -15.11 -19.99 -0.61
C GLY A 368 -14.47 -20.57 0.65
N THR A 369 -15.25 -20.89 1.68
CA THR A 369 -14.78 -21.64 2.84
C THR A 369 -14.41 -23.07 2.42
N ASP A 370 -13.24 -23.55 2.87
CA ASP A 370 -12.75 -24.88 2.49
C ASP A 370 -13.73 -25.99 2.97
N PRO A 371 -14.10 -26.96 2.12
CA PRO A 371 -15.05 -28.01 2.50
C PRO A 371 -14.59 -28.79 3.75
N GLY A 372 -15.42 -28.81 4.78
CA GLY A 372 -15.17 -29.48 6.05
C GLY A 372 -14.49 -28.62 7.14
N VAL A 373 -14.35 -27.31 6.93
CA VAL A 373 -14.09 -26.35 8.01
C VAL A 373 -15.38 -26.15 8.83
N GLU A 374 -15.27 -26.01 10.16
CA GLU A 374 -16.42 -25.66 10.98
C GLU A 374 -16.75 -24.18 10.76
N VAL A 375 -17.96 -23.92 10.29
CA VAL A 375 -18.46 -22.58 10.00
C VAL A 375 -19.54 -22.17 10.99
N ASP A 376 -19.76 -20.87 11.13
CA ASP A 376 -20.90 -20.36 11.88
C ASP A 376 -22.21 -20.49 11.08
N GLU A 377 -23.29 -19.85 11.56
CA GLU A 377 -24.61 -19.96 10.93
C GLU A 377 -24.68 -19.30 9.53
N VAL A 378 -23.62 -18.59 9.11
CA VAL A 378 -23.55 -17.86 7.84
C VAL A 378 -22.33 -18.25 6.99
N GLY A 379 -21.83 -19.48 7.11
CA GLY A 379 -20.79 -20.02 6.20
C GLY A 379 -19.38 -19.44 6.42
N CYS A 380 -19.21 -18.59 7.43
CA CYS A 380 -17.90 -18.04 7.73
C CYS A 380 -17.07 -18.99 8.56
N GLU A 381 -15.79 -19.18 8.17
CA GLU A 381 -14.78 -19.80 9.05
C GLU A 381 -14.94 -19.16 10.42
N SER A 382 -15.49 -19.90 11.38
CA SER A 382 -15.62 -19.33 12.70
C SER A 382 -14.18 -19.13 13.19
N ILE A 383 -13.78 -17.89 13.49
CA ILE A 383 -12.53 -17.63 14.24
C ILE A 383 -12.55 -18.36 15.60
N GLN A 384 -13.70 -18.93 15.95
CA GLN A 384 -13.92 -19.81 17.08
C GLN A 384 -13.55 -21.28 16.82
N VAL A 385 -13.17 -21.71 15.61
CA VAL A 385 -12.60 -23.03 15.34
C VAL A 385 -11.15 -23.04 15.84
N PRO A 386 -10.89 -23.71 16.96
CA PRO A 386 -9.54 -23.85 17.50
C PRO A 386 -8.57 -24.47 16.49
N GLY A 387 -7.33 -23.95 16.42
CA GLY A 387 -6.23 -24.66 15.76
C GLY A 387 -5.60 -23.96 14.56
N ARG A 388 -6.13 -22.84 14.06
CA ARG A 388 -5.44 -21.98 13.06
C ARG A 388 -5.16 -20.59 13.61
N ASP A 389 -4.91 -20.56 14.91
CA ASP A 389 -4.79 -19.37 15.72
C ASP A 389 -3.62 -19.47 16.72
N VAL A 390 -3.23 -18.33 17.29
CA VAL A 390 -2.32 -18.28 18.43
C VAL A 390 -3.04 -17.59 19.57
N VAL A 391 -3.23 -18.30 20.68
CA VAL A 391 -3.71 -17.68 21.92
C VAL A 391 -2.54 -16.93 22.56
N VAL A 392 -2.69 -15.63 22.77
CA VAL A 392 -1.65 -14.74 23.28
C VAL A 392 -2.01 -14.25 24.68
N LEU A 393 -1.14 -14.57 25.65
CA LEU A 393 -1.29 -14.21 27.05
C LEU A 393 0.06 -13.70 27.56
N ASN A 394 0.20 -12.40 27.84
CA ASN A 394 1.50 -11.84 28.20
C ASN A 394 1.53 -11.27 29.62
N ASP A 395 2.46 -11.79 30.43
CA ASP A 395 2.71 -11.42 31.84
C ASP A 395 1.44 -11.44 32.73
N ILE A 396 0.54 -12.38 32.44
CA ILE A 396 -0.77 -12.42 33.09
C ILE A 396 -0.82 -13.25 34.37
N ASN A 397 0.08 -14.23 34.47
CA ASN A 397 0.18 -15.22 35.55
C ASN A 397 -1.13 -15.99 35.83
N ILE A 398 -2.02 -16.07 34.84
CA ILE A 398 -3.29 -16.80 34.91
C ILE A 398 -3.12 -18.32 35.12
N PHE A 399 -1.91 -18.85 34.96
CA PHE A 399 -1.56 -20.27 35.04
C PHE A 399 -0.80 -20.68 36.31
N ASP A 400 -0.44 -19.72 37.18
CA ASP A 400 0.25 -20.08 38.42
C ASP A 400 -0.72 -20.64 39.46
N ASN A 401 -0.18 -21.26 40.52
CA ASN A 401 -1.00 -21.87 41.55
C ASN A 401 -1.87 -20.88 42.33
N ASP A 402 -1.48 -19.60 42.43
CA ASP A 402 -2.20 -18.59 43.21
C ASP A 402 -3.44 -18.12 42.42
N ALA A 403 -3.29 -17.89 41.11
CA ALA A 403 -4.38 -17.54 40.21
C ALA A 403 -5.39 -18.71 40.07
N LEU A 404 -4.91 -19.96 40.11
CA LEU A 404 -5.75 -21.17 40.04
C LEU A 404 -6.51 -21.49 41.34
N GLU A 405 -6.38 -20.68 42.40
CA GLU A 405 -7.34 -20.74 43.53
C GLU A 405 -8.74 -20.28 43.10
N ASP A 406 -8.81 -19.47 42.04
CA ASP A 406 -10.02 -19.03 41.38
C ASP A 406 -10.61 -20.15 40.49
N PRO A 407 -11.86 -20.60 40.73
CA PRO A 407 -12.50 -21.62 39.90
C PRO A 407 -12.70 -21.21 38.44
N ASP A 408 -12.78 -19.91 38.14
CA ASP A 408 -12.95 -19.43 36.77
C ASP A 408 -11.63 -19.44 36.00
N ASN A 409 -10.49 -19.25 36.68
CA ASN A 409 -9.18 -19.54 36.09
C ASN A 409 -8.99 -21.04 35.82
N VAL A 410 -9.49 -21.92 36.70
CA VAL A 410 -9.53 -23.37 36.43
C VAL A 410 -10.37 -23.65 35.18
N ARG A 411 -11.55 -23.04 35.06
CA ARG A 411 -12.42 -23.15 33.88
C ARG A 411 -11.72 -22.65 32.61
N PHE A 412 -10.99 -21.55 32.69
CA PHE A 412 -10.20 -21.03 31.57
C PHE A 412 -9.20 -22.07 31.05
N VAL A 413 -8.43 -22.72 31.94
CA VAL A 413 -7.50 -23.79 31.55
C VAL A 413 -8.24 -24.98 30.93
N GLN A 414 -9.39 -25.37 31.48
CA GLN A 414 -10.21 -26.44 30.91
C GLN A 414 -10.67 -26.10 29.49
N ASN A 415 -11.17 -24.89 29.27
CA ASN A 415 -11.63 -24.44 27.95
C ASN A 415 -10.48 -24.30 26.95
N LEU A 416 -9.26 -23.96 27.41
CA LEU A 416 -8.08 -23.90 26.56
C LEU A 416 -7.70 -25.27 25.99
N VAL A 417 -7.87 -26.36 26.75
CA VAL A 417 -7.48 -27.70 26.32
C VAL A 417 -8.63 -28.50 25.70
N ASN A 418 -9.86 -28.26 26.17
CA ASN A 418 -11.06 -28.93 25.67
C ASN A 418 -11.62 -28.21 24.46
N TYR A 419 -11.01 -28.51 23.33
CA TYR A 419 -11.39 -27.90 22.07
C TYR A 419 -11.49 -28.99 20.99
N THR A 420 -12.40 -28.77 20.04
CA THR A 420 -12.56 -29.61 18.85
C THR A 420 -11.93 -28.90 17.67
N THR A 421 -11.31 -29.63 16.75
CA THR A 421 -10.65 -29.06 15.57
C THR A 421 -10.71 -30.06 14.43
N THR A 422 -10.34 -29.64 13.24
CA THR A 422 -10.23 -30.50 12.06
C THR A 422 -8.79 -31.04 11.93
N GLY A 423 -8.58 -32.02 11.05
CA GLY A 423 -7.23 -32.55 10.79
C GLY A 423 -6.71 -33.59 11.80
N VAL A 424 -5.42 -33.91 11.68
CA VAL A 424 -4.79 -35.04 12.38
C VAL A 424 -4.63 -34.80 13.89
N ARG A 425 -4.72 -33.54 14.33
CA ARG A 425 -4.50 -33.15 15.73
C ARG A 425 -5.74 -33.27 16.59
N ASN A 426 -6.93 -33.41 15.99
CA ASN A 426 -8.19 -33.50 16.75
C ASN A 426 -8.20 -34.65 17.77
N SER A 427 -7.61 -35.79 17.39
CA SER A 427 -7.48 -36.98 18.25
C SER A 427 -6.25 -36.98 19.15
N GLY A 428 -5.42 -35.93 19.12
CA GLY A 428 -4.25 -35.82 19.97
C GLY A 428 -4.64 -35.62 21.44
N ASP A 429 -3.83 -36.15 22.34
CA ASP A 429 -4.04 -36.14 23.79
C ASP A 429 -2.80 -35.67 24.56
N VAL A 430 -1.79 -35.13 23.85
CA VAL A 430 -0.56 -34.60 24.47
C VAL A 430 -0.52 -33.07 24.43
N VAL A 431 -0.17 -32.46 25.57
CA VAL A 431 0.14 -31.03 25.70
C VAL A 431 1.63 -30.88 25.93
N TRP A 432 2.31 -30.17 25.02
CA TRP A 432 3.70 -29.77 25.19
C TRP A 432 3.78 -28.39 25.85
N ILE A 433 4.49 -28.32 26.97
CA ILE A 433 4.85 -27.05 27.60
C ILE A 433 6.34 -26.81 27.35
N ASP A 434 6.66 -25.97 26.36
CA ASP A 434 8.03 -25.60 26.04
C ASP A 434 8.55 -24.54 27.00
N ARG A 435 9.42 -25.00 27.90
CA ARG A 435 10.17 -24.20 28.89
C ARG A 435 11.61 -23.95 28.44
N GLY A 436 11.87 -24.12 27.15
CA GLY A 436 13.16 -23.90 26.50
C GLY A 436 13.45 -22.42 26.24
N ARG A 437 14.17 -22.14 25.14
CA ARG A 437 14.42 -20.76 24.64
C ARG A 437 15.00 -19.78 25.66
N ASN A 438 15.78 -20.29 26.60
CA ASN A 438 16.34 -19.51 27.71
C ASN A 438 15.26 -18.78 28.55
N ALA A 439 14.07 -19.35 28.68
CA ALA A 439 13.00 -18.83 29.54
C ALA A 439 13.50 -18.67 30.98
N ARG A 440 13.40 -17.46 31.55
CA ARG A 440 13.97 -17.18 32.87
C ARG A 440 13.06 -17.61 34.01
N CYS A 441 11.74 -17.55 33.81
CA CYS A 441 10.72 -17.91 34.81
C CYS A 441 10.81 -19.38 35.28
N TYR A 442 11.45 -20.26 34.51
CA TYR A 442 11.61 -21.64 34.94
C TYR A 442 12.67 -21.75 36.04
N SER A 443 13.70 -20.90 35.96
CA SER A 443 14.87 -20.94 36.85
C SER A 443 14.63 -20.31 38.22
N ASN A 444 13.70 -19.33 38.31
CA ASN A 444 13.24 -18.74 39.58
C ASN A 444 12.04 -19.50 40.19
N GLY A 445 11.42 -20.39 39.41
CA GLY A 445 10.38 -21.31 39.84
C GLY A 445 8.94 -20.85 39.63
N GLU A 446 8.74 -19.72 38.95
CA GLU A 446 7.41 -19.16 38.67
C GLU A 446 6.62 -19.97 37.65
N CYS A 447 7.28 -20.50 36.62
CA CYS A 447 6.66 -21.29 35.55
C CYS A 447 7.20 -22.73 35.47
N ASN A 448 7.82 -23.22 36.55
CA ASN A 448 8.30 -24.61 36.64
C ASN A 448 7.16 -25.58 37.01
N GLU A 449 7.47 -26.87 37.03
CA GLU A 449 6.51 -27.94 37.37
C GLU A 449 5.88 -27.77 38.77
N THR A 450 6.53 -27.04 39.68
CA THR A 450 5.96 -26.72 40.99
C THR A 450 5.05 -25.48 40.90
N GLY A 451 5.49 -24.42 40.23
CA GLY A 451 4.75 -23.16 40.09
C GLY A 451 3.45 -23.31 39.29
N TRP A 452 3.42 -24.24 38.33
CA TRP A 452 2.26 -24.54 37.48
C TRP A 452 1.66 -25.93 37.77
N ALA A 453 1.96 -26.52 38.93
CA ALA A 453 1.50 -27.86 39.29
C ALA A 453 -0.04 -28.00 39.20
N THR A 454 -0.77 -26.97 39.63
CA THR A 454 -2.24 -26.97 39.58
C THR A 454 -2.72 -26.94 38.12
N THR A 455 -2.15 -26.08 37.28
CA THR A 455 -2.48 -26.01 35.84
C THR A 455 -2.24 -27.35 35.15
N GLU A 456 -1.09 -27.98 35.36
CA GLU A 456 -0.79 -29.30 34.78
C GLU A 456 -1.75 -30.39 35.29
N SER A 457 -2.15 -30.33 36.57
CA SER A 457 -3.15 -31.24 37.13
C SER A 457 -4.53 -31.04 36.49
N VAL A 458 -4.96 -29.81 36.25
CA VAL A 458 -6.24 -29.52 35.58
C VAL A 458 -6.24 -30.11 34.17
N MET A 459 -5.17 -29.91 33.40
CA MET A 459 -5.04 -30.49 32.06
C MET A 459 -5.05 -32.03 32.09
N ALA A 460 -4.38 -32.63 33.07
CA ALA A 460 -4.38 -34.08 33.25
C ALA A 460 -5.75 -34.65 33.64
N ASP A 461 -6.52 -33.91 34.44
CA ASP A 461 -7.89 -34.29 34.82
C ASP A 461 -8.86 -34.23 33.63
N GLU A 462 -8.58 -33.38 32.63
CA GLU A 462 -9.27 -33.36 31.33
C GLU A 462 -8.80 -34.48 30.37
N GLY A 463 -7.86 -35.33 30.80
CA GLY A 463 -7.42 -36.52 30.08
C GLY A 463 -6.17 -36.33 29.21
N PHE A 464 -5.48 -35.19 29.32
CA PHE A 464 -4.26 -34.93 28.56
C PHE A 464 -3.00 -35.45 29.27
N THR A 465 -2.04 -35.93 28.48
CA THR A 465 -0.67 -36.14 28.94
C THR A 465 0.11 -34.84 28.78
N VAL A 466 0.56 -34.25 29.90
CA VAL A 466 1.34 -33.00 29.89
C VAL A 466 2.83 -33.32 29.91
N GLU A 467 3.59 -32.77 28.96
CA GLU A 467 5.03 -32.96 28.85
C GLU A 467 5.78 -31.63 28.82
N SER A 468 6.73 -31.46 29.75
CA SER A 468 7.73 -30.41 29.67
C SER A 468 8.74 -30.70 28.57
N ILE A 469 8.90 -29.79 27.62
CA ILE A 469 10.02 -29.81 26.67
C ILE A 469 10.93 -28.61 26.90
N PHE A 470 12.19 -28.73 26.48
CA PHE A 470 13.22 -27.70 26.65
C PHE A 470 13.88 -27.41 25.30
N SER A 471 13.17 -26.71 24.42
CA SER A 471 13.68 -26.41 23.08
C SER A 471 14.89 -25.47 23.13
N SER A 472 15.78 -25.64 22.15
CA SER A 472 16.90 -24.74 21.86
C SER A 472 16.74 -24.19 20.44
N VAL A 473 17.51 -23.17 20.07
CA VAL A 473 17.43 -22.57 18.72
C VAL A 473 17.67 -23.64 17.65
N GLY A 474 16.68 -23.86 16.79
CA GLY A 474 16.69 -24.86 15.71
C GLY A 474 16.24 -26.26 16.12
N SER A 475 15.68 -26.48 17.31
CA SER A 475 15.27 -27.82 17.76
C SER A 475 13.78 -28.11 17.64
N LEU A 476 12.93 -27.10 17.43
CA LEU A 476 11.47 -27.29 17.34
C LEU A 476 11.05 -27.51 15.88
N THR A 477 11.56 -28.58 15.26
CA THR A 477 11.42 -28.84 13.82
C THR A 477 10.59 -30.08 13.51
N ASN A 478 10.06 -30.74 14.53
CA ASN A 478 9.16 -31.89 14.40
C ASN A 478 8.26 -32.01 15.63
N ILE A 479 6.94 -31.95 15.42
CA ILE A 479 5.93 -32.08 16.49
C ILE A 479 5.15 -33.39 16.26
N PRO A 480 5.30 -34.41 17.13
CA PRO A 480 4.63 -35.71 17.04
C PRO A 480 3.12 -35.57 16.89
N SER A 481 2.47 -36.40 16.08
CA SER A 481 1.05 -36.26 15.69
C SER A 481 0.04 -36.32 16.84
N ASP A 482 0.42 -36.94 17.96
CA ASP A 482 -0.35 -37.04 19.22
C ASP A 482 -0.30 -35.75 20.06
N VAL A 483 0.64 -34.85 19.79
CA VAL A 483 0.64 -33.50 20.37
C VAL A 483 -0.51 -32.70 19.76
N LYS A 484 -1.41 -32.24 20.62
CA LYS A 484 -2.57 -31.40 20.29
C LYS A 484 -2.35 -29.94 20.67
N ILE A 485 -1.51 -29.65 21.66
CA ILE A 485 -1.27 -28.27 22.14
C ILE A 485 0.22 -28.05 22.32
N VAL A 486 0.69 -26.89 21.88
CA VAL A 486 2.04 -26.40 22.19
C VAL A 486 1.93 -25.06 22.93
N MET A 487 2.35 -25.05 24.19
CA MET A 487 2.51 -23.83 24.98
C MET A 487 3.96 -23.37 24.89
N LEU A 488 4.17 -22.16 24.37
CA LEU A 488 5.47 -21.51 24.28
C LEU A 488 5.63 -20.58 25.48
N VAL A 489 6.38 -21.00 26.50
CA VAL A 489 6.43 -20.30 27.78
C VAL A 489 7.67 -19.40 27.85
N MET A 490 7.43 -18.10 27.79
CA MET A 490 8.36 -17.01 28.04
C MET A 490 9.69 -17.12 27.24
N PRO A 491 9.65 -17.32 25.91
CA PRO A 491 10.88 -17.47 25.12
C PRO A 491 11.64 -16.14 25.01
N THR A 492 12.97 -16.19 25.19
CA THR A 492 13.85 -15.01 25.03
C THR A 492 14.71 -15.05 23.78
N SER A 493 14.57 -16.10 22.98
CA SER A 493 15.35 -16.33 21.77
C SER A 493 14.41 -16.51 20.59
N GLN A 494 14.71 -15.87 19.47
CA GLN A 494 13.90 -15.95 18.25
C GLN A 494 13.83 -17.38 17.67
N TYR A 495 12.75 -17.65 16.95
CA TYR A 495 12.54 -18.88 16.20
C TYR A 495 13.18 -18.79 14.80
N THR A 496 13.70 -19.91 14.30
CA THR A 496 14.20 -19.98 12.92
C THR A 496 13.05 -20.13 11.92
N VAL A 497 13.32 -19.95 10.63
CA VAL A 497 12.34 -20.17 9.55
C VAL A 497 11.76 -21.59 9.59
N GLU A 498 12.61 -22.59 9.82
CA GLU A 498 12.19 -23.99 9.90
C GLU A 498 11.24 -24.24 11.07
N GLU A 499 11.49 -23.59 12.22
CA GLU A 499 10.65 -23.72 13.41
C GLU A 499 9.31 -23.00 13.25
N ILE A 500 9.31 -21.80 12.65
CA ILE A 500 8.08 -21.10 12.29
C ILE A 500 7.25 -21.96 11.34
N ASN A 501 7.85 -22.50 10.29
CA ASN A 501 7.12 -23.36 9.35
C ASN A 501 6.61 -24.65 9.99
N THR A 502 7.35 -25.19 10.97
CA THR A 502 6.89 -26.35 11.76
C THR A 502 5.66 -25.99 12.60
N LEU A 503 5.66 -24.82 13.25
CA LEU A 503 4.53 -24.34 14.03
C LEU A 503 3.32 -23.97 13.15
N LYS A 504 3.55 -23.35 11.99
CA LYS A 504 2.51 -23.09 10.98
C LYS A 504 1.86 -24.37 10.48
N GLN A 505 2.65 -25.41 10.18
CA GLN A 505 2.12 -26.71 9.79
C GLN A 505 1.36 -27.37 10.94
N PHE A 506 1.88 -27.27 12.17
CA PHE A 506 1.19 -27.80 13.35
C PHE A 506 -0.18 -27.16 13.54
N ALA A 507 -0.29 -25.84 13.35
CA ALA A 507 -1.58 -25.14 13.33
C ALA A 507 -2.46 -25.61 12.15
N ALA A 508 -1.93 -25.65 10.92
CA ALA A 508 -2.68 -26.16 9.77
C ALA A 508 -3.25 -27.58 9.96
N ASP A 509 -2.56 -28.42 10.75
CA ASP A 509 -2.99 -29.78 11.08
C ASP A 509 -4.11 -29.82 12.16
N GLY A 510 -4.52 -28.67 12.70
CA GLY A 510 -5.52 -28.50 13.77
C GLY A 510 -4.93 -28.29 15.17
N GLY A 511 -3.64 -27.98 15.30
CA GLY A 511 -2.97 -27.84 16.59
C GLY A 511 -3.08 -26.43 17.19
N ARG A 512 -3.40 -26.33 18.48
CA ARG A 512 -3.47 -25.02 19.18
C ARG A 512 -2.09 -24.60 19.70
N ILE A 513 -1.70 -23.37 19.37
CA ILE A 513 -0.51 -22.72 19.91
C ILE A 513 -0.93 -21.71 20.97
N ILE A 514 -0.33 -21.79 22.16
CA ILE A 514 -0.51 -20.82 23.23
C ILE A 514 0.83 -20.14 23.48
N PHE A 515 0.91 -18.84 23.21
CA PHE A 515 2.09 -18.04 23.48
C PHE A 515 1.94 -17.33 24.82
N VAL A 516 2.78 -17.71 25.79
CA VAL A 516 2.82 -17.09 27.11
C VAL A 516 4.04 -16.17 27.19
N GLY A 517 3.83 -14.86 27.11
CA GLY A 517 4.92 -13.87 27.12
C GLY A 517 5.52 -13.60 28.51
N GLU A 518 6.72 -12.99 28.55
CA GLU A 518 7.61 -12.94 29.72
C GLU A 518 7.58 -11.67 30.58
N HIS A 519 7.90 -11.86 31.86
CA HIS A 519 8.41 -10.89 32.82
C HIS A 519 9.96 -10.91 32.97
N ASP A 520 10.67 -9.87 32.48
CA ASP A 520 11.73 -9.18 33.26
C ASP A 520 12.05 -7.77 32.70
N VAL A 521 12.11 -6.80 33.62
CA VAL A 521 12.39 -5.33 33.48
C VAL A 521 11.50 -4.50 32.56
N PHE A 522 10.20 -4.84 32.45
CA PHE A 522 9.16 -4.09 31.74
C PHE A 522 9.32 -4.10 30.20
N TYR A 523 9.01 -5.26 29.59
CA TYR A 523 8.74 -5.40 28.15
C TYR A 523 9.97 -5.36 27.22
N LEU A 524 11.15 -5.77 27.70
CA LEU A 524 12.35 -5.86 26.84
C LEU A 524 12.30 -7.04 25.86
N ASN A 525 11.47 -8.05 26.12
CA ASN A 525 11.41 -9.30 25.34
C ASN A 525 10.12 -9.45 24.51
N ILE A 526 9.24 -8.44 24.48
CA ILE A 526 8.06 -8.45 23.57
C ILE A 526 8.49 -8.41 22.10
N ASP A 527 9.73 -8.02 21.81
CA ASP A 527 10.29 -8.12 20.47
C ASP A 527 10.36 -9.58 19.98
N VAL A 528 10.50 -10.58 20.86
CA VAL A 528 10.47 -12.01 20.47
C VAL A 528 9.05 -12.44 20.13
N GLU A 529 8.09 -12.05 20.95
CA GLU A 529 6.65 -12.31 20.73
C GLU A 529 6.16 -11.64 19.44
N ASN A 530 6.35 -10.33 19.30
CA ASN A 530 5.94 -9.60 18.09
C ASN A 530 6.62 -10.13 16.84
N GLN A 531 7.89 -10.54 16.94
CA GLN A 531 8.59 -11.18 15.83
C GLN A 531 8.01 -12.56 15.51
N PHE A 532 7.65 -13.35 16.52
CA PHE A 532 6.97 -14.63 16.36
C PHE A 532 5.61 -14.43 15.67
N LEU A 533 4.74 -13.58 16.22
CA LEU A 533 3.41 -13.28 15.68
C LEU A 533 3.48 -12.81 14.23
N ALA A 534 4.35 -11.86 13.90
CA ALA A 534 4.50 -11.40 12.52
C ALA A 534 4.96 -12.51 11.55
N ASN A 535 5.85 -13.40 12.00
CA ASN A 535 6.29 -14.55 11.21
C ASN A 535 5.20 -15.62 11.06
N MET A 536 4.32 -15.75 12.06
CA MET A 536 3.10 -16.55 11.95
C MET A 536 2.05 -15.89 11.04
N GLY A 537 2.23 -14.63 10.65
CA GLY A 537 1.29 -13.89 9.81
C GLY A 537 0.21 -13.14 10.58
N ALA A 538 0.28 -13.11 11.91
CA ALA A 538 -0.62 -12.35 12.75
C ALA A 538 -0.42 -10.83 12.59
N VAL A 539 -1.53 -10.11 12.70
CA VAL A 539 -1.56 -8.64 12.77
C VAL A 539 -1.52 -8.17 14.22
N LEU A 540 -2.01 -8.99 15.16
CA LEU A 540 -1.96 -8.74 16.61
C LEU A 540 -0.58 -8.26 17.06
N PHE A 541 -0.57 -7.16 17.80
CA PHE A 541 0.65 -6.53 18.26
C PHE A 541 0.69 -6.37 19.77
N ASN A 542 1.77 -6.81 20.41
CA ASN A 542 2.02 -6.54 21.82
C ASN A 542 2.65 -5.16 22.01
N SER A 543 1.92 -4.27 22.69
CA SER A 543 2.35 -2.88 22.93
C SER A 543 3.12 -2.68 24.23
N GLY A 544 3.16 -3.71 25.09
CA GLY A 544 3.79 -3.62 26.42
C GLY A 544 2.87 -2.99 27.47
N GLY A 545 3.48 -2.57 28.59
CA GLY A 545 2.81 -1.84 29.67
C GLY A 545 2.30 -2.74 30.79
N ALA A 546 2.39 -2.31 32.05
CA ALA A 546 2.00 -3.11 33.21
C ALA A 546 0.61 -2.68 33.70
N VAL A 547 -0.41 -3.48 33.39
CA VAL A 547 -1.82 -3.20 33.70
C VAL A 547 -2.33 -4.18 34.76
N ASP A 548 -3.20 -3.69 35.64
CA ASP A 548 -3.90 -4.46 36.68
C ASP A 548 -3.03 -5.39 37.52
N CYS A 549 -1.84 -4.90 37.91
CA CYS A 549 -0.90 -5.71 38.67
C CYS A 549 -1.30 -5.81 40.16
N GLY A 550 -1.21 -7.02 40.74
CA GLY A 550 -1.48 -7.30 42.14
C GLY A 550 -2.47 -8.44 42.45
N TYR A 551 -2.68 -9.41 41.54
CA TYR A 551 -3.72 -10.46 41.66
C TYR A 551 -5.11 -9.85 41.81
N ASN A 552 -5.56 -9.15 40.77
CA ASN A 552 -6.87 -8.52 40.72
C ASN A 552 -7.86 -9.39 39.95
N GLU A 553 -9.12 -9.37 40.37
CA GLU A 553 -10.24 -9.99 39.66
C GLU A 553 -10.73 -9.03 38.57
N LEU A 554 -10.67 -9.49 37.31
CA LEU A 554 -11.30 -8.82 36.18
C LEU A 554 -12.83 -9.02 36.28
N PRO A 555 -13.63 -7.96 36.20
CA PRO A 555 -15.08 -8.09 36.32
C PRO A 555 -15.70 -8.76 35.08
N PRO A 556 -16.91 -9.32 35.17
CA PRO A 556 -17.59 -9.96 34.03
C PRO A 556 -17.71 -9.08 32.78
N ALA A 557 -17.80 -7.75 32.95
CA ALA A 557 -17.87 -6.81 31.85
C ALA A 557 -16.57 -6.74 31.01
N SER A 558 -15.46 -7.21 31.56
CA SER A 558 -14.16 -7.29 30.88
C SER A 558 -14.04 -8.52 29.99
N ASN A 559 -14.86 -9.56 30.21
CA ASN A 559 -14.84 -10.78 29.40
C ASN A 559 -15.50 -10.57 28.04
N ARG A 560 -15.12 -11.37 27.03
CA ARG A 560 -15.72 -11.38 25.70
C ARG A 560 -16.19 -12.79 25.34
N ASP A 561 -17.24 -12.85 24.55
CA ASP A 561 -17.87 -14.12 24.18
C ASP A 561 -16.94 -14.93 23.27
N HIS A 562 -16.39 -16.00 23.82
CA HIS A 562 -15.50 -16.91 23.10
C HIS A 562 -15.56 -18.29 23.76
N PRO A 563 -15.36 -19.41 23.03
CA PRO A 563 -15.33 -20.74 23.64
C PRO A 563 -14.32 -20.87 24.80
N ILE A 564 -13.16 -20.21 24.69
CA ILE A 564 -12.15 -20.14 25.77
C ILE A 564 -12.72 -19.47 27.03
N MET A 565 -13.62 -18.49 26.86
CA MET A 565 -14.24 -17.71 27.94
C MET A 565 -15.58 -18.27 28.41
N ALA A 566 -16.02 -19.40 27.85
CA ALA A 566 -17.34 -19.95 28.13
C ALA A 566 -17.51 -20.30 29.62
N GLY A 567 -18.52 -19.70 30.24
CA GLY A 567 -18.88 -19.93 31.64
C GLY A 567 -17.94 -19.28 32.66
N ILE A 568 -17.15 -18.28 32.25
CA ILE A 568 -16.25 -17.49 33.10
C ILE A 568 -16.96 -16.18 33.49
N GLU A 569 -17.14 -15.94 34.78
CA GLU A 569 -17.72 -14.72 35.33
C GLU A 569 -16.63 -13.71 35.69
N ASP A 570 -15.54 -14.13 36.32
CA ASP A 570 -14.38 -13.28 36.59
C ASP A 570 -13.06 -14.01 36.27
N LEU A 571 -11.95 -13.27 36.21
CA LEU A 571 -10.62 -13.85 36.04
C LEU A 571 -9.64 -13.17 36.97
N THR A 572 -8.96 -13.97 37.78
CA THR A 572 -7.87 -13.48 38.63
C THR A 572 -6.57 -13.38 37.82
N ILE A 573 -6.03 -12.17 37.69
CA ILE A 573 -4.78 -11.89 36.96
C ILE A 573 -3.76 -11.15 37.82
N ALA A 574 -2.47 -11.46 37.69
CA ALA A 574 -1.45 -10.85 38.56
C ALA A 574 -0.88 -9.54 38.01
N CYS A 575 -0.88 -9.36 36.71
CA CYS A 575 -0.44 -8.21 35.91
C CYS A 575 -0.88 -8.52 34.47
N ALA A 576 -0.63 -7.67 33.49
CA ALA A 576 -0.76 -8.04 32.08
C ALA A 576 -0.09 -6.98 31.19
N SER A 577 0.40 -7.42 30.04
CA SER A 577 0.77 -6.55 28.92
C SER A 577 -0.44 -6.20 28.07
N VAL A 578 -0.46 -4.98 27.52
CA VAL A 578 -1.50 -4.58 26.58
C VAL A 578 -1.19 -5.13 25.19
N ILE A 579 -2.18 -5.81 24.60
CA ILE A 579 -2.16 -6.21 23.19
C ILE A 579 -3.13 -5.34 22.39
N GLU A 580 -2.80 -5.14 21.12
CA GLU A 580 -3.59 -4.41 20.14
C GLU A 580 -4.03 -5.42 19.07
N PRO A 581 -5.29 -5.90 19.10
CA PRO A 581 -5.82 -6.77 18.06
C PRO A 581 -5.84 -6.07 16.70
N GLY A 582 -5.50 -6.78 15.64
CA GLY A 582 -5.69 -6.38 14.26
C GLY A 582 -6.96 -6.94 13.65
N GLU A 583 -7.08 -6.82 12.33
CA GLU A 583 -8.18 -7.38 11.56
C GLU A 583 -8.23 -8.91 11.69
N GLY A 584 -9.39 -9.45 12.07
CA GLY A 584 -9.60 -10.89 12.27
C GLY A 584 -9.05 -11.46 13.58
N ASP A 585 -8.44 -10.64 14.44
CA ASP A 585 -8.03 -11.07 15.78
C ASP A 585 -9.17 -10.92 16.80
N PHE A 586 -9.22 -11.78 17.81
CA PHE A 586 -10.28 -11.76 18.83
C PHE A 586 -9.73 -11.38 20.21
N ALA A 587 -10.38 -10.44 20.90
CA ALA A 587 -10.03 -10.09 22.28
C ALA A 587 -10.76 -11.04 23.25
N LEU A 588 -10.04 -11.74 24.13
CA LEU A 588 -10.65 -12.63 25.13
C LEU A 588 -11.16 -11.86 26.35
N PHE A 589 -10.35 -10.93 26.85
CA PHE A 589 -10.72 -10.10 27.99
C PHE A 589 -9.90 -8.80 28.05
N TYR A 590 -10.49 -7.82 28.72
CA TYR A 590 -9.97 -6.47 28.88
C TYR A 590 -9.52 -6.22 30.32
N ASP A 591 -8.87 -5.09 30.55
CA ASP A 591 -8.53 -4.60 31.88
C ASP A 591 -9.77 -4.29 32.73
N ILE A 592 -9.58 -4.00 34.03
CA ILE A 592 -10.67 -3.70 34.98
C ILE A 592 -11.50 -2.49 34.52
N SER A 593 -10.89 -1.54 33.81
CA SER A 593 -11.60 -0.38 33.26
C SER A 593 -12.34 -0.66 31.96
N ASN A 594 -12.15 -1.86 31.39
CA ASN A 594 -12.73 -2.32 30.13
C ASN A 594 -12.34 -1.45 28.92
N THR A 595 -11.07 -1.04 28.86
CA THR A 595 -10.52 -0.14 27.82
C THR A 595 -9.27 -0.68 27.10
N LEU A 596 -8.53 -1.61 27.71
CA LEU A 596 -7.30 -2.18 27.17
C LEU A 596 -7.44 -3.70 27.05
N VAL A 597 -7.02 -4.29 25.94
CA VAL A 597 -7.05 -5.76 25.76
C VAL A 597 -5.84 -6.39 26.42
N LEU A 598 -6.06 -7.42 27.23
CA LEU A 598 -5.01 -8.08 28.02
C LEU A 598 -4.73 -9.52 27.58
N GLY A 599 -5.67 -10.14 26.86
CA GLY A 599 -5.53 -11.48 26.29
C GLY A 599 -6.37 -11.61 25.03
N GLY A 600 -5.90 -12.39 24.07
CA GLY A 600 -6.53 -12.48 22.76
C GLY A 600 -6.12 -13.71 21.97
N VAL A 601 -6.78 -13.89 20.84
CA VAL A 601 -6.56 -14.95 19.86
C VAL A 601 -6.16 -14.26 18.56
N ALA A 602 -4.93 -14.52 18.11
CA ALA A 602 -4.41 -13.96 16.88
C ALA A 602 -4.70 -14.89 15.69
N LYS A 603 -5.28 -14.36 14.62
CA LYS A 603 -5.39 -15.07 13.34
C LYS A 603 -4.00 -15.19 12.73
N ILE A 604 -3.68 -16.34 12.16
CA ILE A 604 -2.36 -16.60 11.55
C ILE A 604 -2.49 -17.10 10.11
N ASP A 605 -1.45 -16.86 9.34
CA ASP A 605 -1.28 -17.42 8.00
C ASP A 605 -0.46 -18.71 8.11
N THR A 606 -1.04 -19.85 7.74
CA THR A 606 -0.35 -21.14 7.81
C THR A 606 0.57 -21.42 6.62
N ALA A 607 0.62 -20.55 5.61
CA ALA A 607 1.51 -20.71 4.46
C ALA A 607 3.00 -20.63 4.88
N PRO A 608 3.87 -21.52 4.37
CA PRO A 608 5.27 -21.53 4.74
C PRO A 608 6.00 -20.26 4.27
N ILE A 609 6.93 -19.77 5.07
CA ILE A 609 7.77 -18.61 4.75
C ILE A 609 9.19 -19.05 4.34
N SER A 610 9.84 -18.25 3.50
CA SER A 610 11.24 -18.47 3.07
C SER A 610 12.25 -17.67 3.90
N GLU A 611 11.80 -16.59 4.55
CA GLU A 611 12.61 -15.72 5.40
C GLU A 611 11.79 -15.15 6.57
N LEU A 612 12.48 -14.73 7.64
CA LEU A 612 11.82 -14.07 8.77
C LEU A 612 11.47 -12.62 8.39
N LYS A 613 10.23 -12.20 8.65
CA LYS A 613 9.80 -10.81 8.49
C LYS A 613 10.59 -9.93 9.45
N GLN A 614 10.89 -8.68 9.07
CA GLN A 614 11.47 -7.72 10.00
C GLN A 614 10.38 -6.93 10.72
N VAL A 615 10.30 -7.05 12.03
CA VAL A 615 9.41 -6.22 12.85
C VAL A 615 10.20 -5.03 13.40
N ARG A 616 9.64 -3.81 13.27
CA ARG A 616 10.22 -2.63 13.92
C ARG A 616 10.18 -2.85 15.43
N ARG A 617 11.32 -2.69 16.11
CA ARG A 617 11.38 -2.75 17.58
C ARG A 617 10.30 -1.88 18.19
N SER A 618 9.59 -2.44 19.17
CA SER A 618 8.60 -1.70 19.95
C SER A 618 9.25 -0.44 20.54
N LYS A 619 8.82 0.75 20.07
CA LYS A 619 9.06 1.98 20.83
C LYS A 619 7.97 2.01 21.86
N PHE A 620 8.33 1.91 23.13
CA PHE A 620 7.43 2.15 24.27
C PHE A 620 6.57 3.39 23.96
N ARG A 621 5.30 3.19 23.59
CA ARG A 621 4.34 4.29 23.48
C ARG A 621 3.87 4.53 24.90
N GLU A 622 4.14 5.71 25.46
CA GLU A 622 3.33 6.18 26.59
C GLU A 622 1.87 6.01 26.17
N THR A 623 1.13 5.20 26.92
CA THR A 623 -0.24 4.81 26.65
C THR A 623 -1.06 6.05 26.28
N LYS A 624 -1.51 6.09 25.03
CA LYS A 624 -2.42 7.13 24.56
C LYS A 624 -3.77 6.80 25.20
N GLN A 625 -4.15 7.53 26.26
CA GLN A 625 -5.54 7.55 26.69
C GLN A 625 -6.38 7.93 25.47
N LEU A 626 -7.22 7.01 24.98
CA LEU A 626 -8.25 7.36 24.03
C LEU A 626 -9.16 8.42 24.69
N PRO A 627 -9.45 9.54 23.99
CA PRO A 627 -10.26 10.60 24.57
C PRO A 627 -11.67 10.07 24.85
N ASN A 628 -12.10 10.27 26.09
CA ASN A 628 -13.46 10.05 26.58
C ASN A 628 -14.51 10.56 25.57
N GLY A 629 -15.39 9.67 25.11
CA GLY A 629 -16.75 10.02 24.71
C GLY A 629 -17.23 9.42 23.38
N SER A 630 -18.13 8.44 23.49
CA SER A 630 -19.20 8.01 22.55
C SER A 630 -18.80 7.58 21.12
N SER A 631 -19.36 6.55 20.51
CA SER A 631 -20.26 5.46 20.89
C SER A 631 -20.29 4.47 19.72
N SER A 632 -20.72 3.24 20.02
CA SER A 632 -21.56 2.34 19.20
C SER A 632 -21.08 1.90 17.81
N THR A 633 -20.97 0.57 17.67
CA THR A 633 -20.84 -0.27 16.45
C THR A 633 -19.50 -0.12 15.73
N GLY A 634 -18.64 -1.13 15.60
CA GLY A 634 -18.92 -2.56 15.45
C GLY A 634 -18.23 -3.01 14.16
N TYR A 635 -16.96 -3.37 14.29
CA TYR A 635 -16.26 -4.41 13.52
C TYR A 635 -15.34 -5.09 14.53
#